data_AF-A0A964Y089-F1
#
_entry.id   AF-A0A964Y089-F1
#
_cell.length_a   1.000
_cell.length_b   1.000
_cell.length_c   1.000
_cell.angle_alpha   90.00
_cell.angle_beta   90.00
_cell.angle_gamma   90.00
#
_symmetry.space_group_name_H-M   'P 1'
#
loop_
_entity.id
_entity.type
_entity.pdbx_description
1 polymer ?
#
loop_
_entity_poly.entity_id
_entity_poly.type
_entity_poly.pdbx_seq_one_letter_code
_entity_poly.pdbx_strand_id
1 'polypeptide(L)'
;MYDIPFLDLPALDGAQGEVTLPGSKSISNRVLLLSALCEGTTVIHDLLDSDDTRVMLQALRQLGCEVQALGATVSVTGLGGRAWPTQAIEFFMGNAGTAMRPLTAALAVQGGDFTLKGVPRMHERPIGDLVDALRELGCHIDYLGNPGYPPLRVGQPQLKLEQAIPVRGDVSSQFLTALLMALPLAAAQRPITIEVVGELISKPYIEITLNLLSRFGIVVERQGWQRFVIPAGSRYQSPGSIHVEADASSASYFIALGAIAQGKGIRIHGVGADSIQGDIRFVQAAERMGAQITSGPNWLDIRRGAWPLKALDLDCNHIPDAAMTLAVMALYADGPTTLRNIASWRVKETDRIAAMATEARKLGAQVEEGSDWLRVHPLPAGQWRAARIHTYDDHRVAMCFSLAAFNPDQVPVRIEDPKCVAKTFPNYFETLWSTAHARASAIPVLCIDGPTASGKGTLASLVAQHLGYHYLDSGALYRLTGLVARRAQLPLEPGHAQAIASLVAQMPLRFDGQQIWLGDEEVSAIIRSESAGMDASQVSAFPEVRAALLDVQQRFRRLPGLVADGRDMGTVIFPDAPLKVYLTADALERAKRRHRQLMERGIDAKINVLHADLQARDARDSQRSAAPLKPAEDALLLDNSHLGIPESVEWVLKAWQGKRPPTLV
;
A
#
# COMPACT_ATOMS: atom_id res chain seq x y z
N MET A 1 0.12 -3.70 -6.09
CA MET A 1 -0.86 -2.94 -5.30
C MET A 1 -2.16 -3.72 -5.21
N TYR A 2 -2.75 -3.79 -4.01
CA TYR A 2 -4.01 -4.47 -3.76
C TYR A 2 -5.22 -3.59 -4.12
N ASP A 3 -5.73 -3.73 -5.34
CA ASP A 3 -6.98 -3.11 -5.81
C ASP A 3 -8.17 -4.06 -5.63
N ILE A 4 -8.52 -4.32 -4.36
CA ILE A 4 -9.56 -5.26 -3.94
C ILE A 4 -10.40 -4.64 -2.81
N PRO A 5 -11.66 -5.06 -2.60
CA PRO A 5 -12.53 -4.45 -1.58
C PRO A 5 -12.04 -4.62 -0.13
N PHE A 6 -11.29 -5.68 0.15
CA PHE A 6 -10.69 -5.93 1.46
C PHE A 6 -9.47 -6.83 1.34
N LEU A 7 -8.58 -6.75 2.33
CA LEU A 7 -7.44 -7.64 2.51
C LEU A 7 -7.53 -8.30 3.88
N ASP A 8 -7.59 -9.63 3.89
CA ASP A 8 -7.55 -10.41 5.13
C ASP A 8 -6.11 -10.68 5.54
N LEU A 9 -5.68 -10.08 6.65
CA LEU A 9 -4.37 -10.32 7.25
C LEU A 9 -4.45 -11.58 8.14
N PRO A 10 -3.66 -12.63 7.86
CA PRO A 10 -3.55 -13.78 8.75
C PRO A 10 -2.84 -13.39 10.05
N ALA A 11 -2.86 -14.28 11.04
CA ALA A 11 -2.06 -14.09 12.25
C ALA A 11 -0.57 -14.06 11.89
N LEU A 12 0.11 -12.96 12.26
CA LEU A 12 1.54 -12.74 12.04
C LEU A 12 2.28 -12.94 13.36
N ASP A 13 3.46 -13.57 13.31
CA ASP A 13 4.23 -13.92 14.50
C ASP A 13 5.51 -13.08 14.64
N GLY A 14 6.20 -12.85 13.52
CA GLY A 14 7.53 -12.24 13.54
C GLY A 14 7.82 -11.35 12.35
N ALA A 15 8.92 -10.61 12.43
CA ALA A 15 9.38 -9.74 11.37
C ALA A 15 10.91 -9.75 11.26
N GLN A 16 11.42 -9.84 10.04
CA GLN A 16 12.84 -9.68 9.74
C GLN A 16 13.07 -9.14 8.33
N GLY A 17 14.18 -8.43 8.12
CA GLY A 17 14.62 -7.99 6.79
C GLY A 17 14.86 -6.50 6.72
N GLU A 18 15.00 -6.00 5.50
CA GLU A 18 15.27 -4.59 5.22
C GLU A 18 14.19 -4.01 4.31
N VAL A 19 13.85 -2.74 4.50
CA VAL A 19 12.88 -2.00 3.70
C VAL A 19 13.43 -0.66 3.28
N THR A 20 13.20 -0.28 2.02
CA THR A 20 13.43 1.09 1.56
C THR A 20 12.07 1.75 1.42
N LEU A 21 11.86 2.81 2.17
CA LEU A 21 10.58 3.51 2.21
C LEU A 21 10.50 4.54 1.07
N PRO A 22 9.28 4.83 0.57
CA PRO A 22 9.12 5.85 -0.46
C PRO A 22 9.42 7.25 0.10
N GLY A 23 9.74 8.19 -0.80
CA GLY A 23 9.99 9.59 -0.45
C GLY A 23 8.84 10.25 0.30
N SER A 24 9.16 11.22 1.16
CA SER A 24 8.17 12.00 1.90
C SER A 24 7.29 12.81 0.96
N LYS A 25 5.96 12.64 1.05
CA LYS A 25 4.97 13.43 0.30
C LYS A 25 5.11 14.92 0.58
N SER A 26 5.35 15.27 1.85
CA SER A 26 5.46 16.65 2.32
C SER A 26 6.71 17.34 1.78
N ILE A 27 7.84 16.63 1.70
CA ILE A 27 9.08 17.14 1.10
C ILE A 27 8.91 17.20 -0.42
N SER A 28 8.42 16.12 -1.05
CA SER A 28 8.23 16.01 -2.50
C SER A 28 7.48 17.21 -3.09
N ASN A 29 6.28 17.52 -2.57
CA ASN A 29 5.48 18.63 -3.09
C ASN A 29 6.11 20.01 -2.85
N ARG A 30 6.84 20.19 -1.75
CA ARG A 30 7.56 21.45 -1.47
C ARG A 30 8.73 21.62 -2.43
N VAL A 31 9.56 20.58 -2.57
CA VAL A 31 10.70 20.59 -3.49
C VAL A 31 10.23 20.82 -4.91
N LEU A 32 9.16 20.17 -5.37
CA LEU A 32 8.59 20.40 -6.70
C LEU A 32 8.21 21.87 -6.91
N LEU A 33 7.48 22.48 -5.96
CA LEU A 33 7.12 23.89 -6.07
C LEU A 33 8.35 24.79 -6.02
N LEU A 34 9.28 24.59 -5.09
CA LEU A 34 10.48 25.41 -4.97
C LEU A 34 11.37 25.31 -6.22
N SER A 35 11.52 24.12 -6.80
CA SER A 35 12.20 23.91 -8.08
C SER A 35 11.50 24.58 -9.25
N ALA A 36 10.18 24.72 -9.23
CA ALA A 36 9.45 25.48 -10.22
C ALA A 36 9.68 27.00 -10.09
N LEU A 37 9.84 27.49 -8.86
CA LEU A 37 10.02 28.92 -8.58
C LEU A 37 11.47 29.40 -8.77
N CYS A 38 12.46 28.49 -8.77
CA CYS A 38 13.87 28.86 -8.84
C CYS A 38 14.38 29.18 -10.25
N GLU A 39 15.48 29.92 -10.31
CA GLU A 39 16.31 30.03 -11.51
C GLU A 39 17.18 28.77 -11.67
N GLY A 40 17.19 28.20 -12.88
CA GLY A 40 17.98 27.00 -13.21
C GLY A 40 17.19 25.69 -13.13
N THR A 41 17.92 24.57 -13.22
CA THR A 41 17.38 23.21 -13.18
C THR A 41 17.70 22.55 -11.85
N THR A 42 16.71 21.96 -11.20
CA THR A 42 16.89 21.08 -10.02
C THR A 42 16.67 19.63 -10.44
N VAL A 43 17.63 18.75 -10.11
CA VAL A 43 17.45 17.29 -10.20
C VAL A 43 16.97 16.78 -8.85
N ILE A 44 15.80 16.17 -8.81
CA ILE A 44 15.14 15.67 -7.61
C ILE A 44 15.21 14.15 -7.62
N HIS A 45 15.90 13.56 -6.65
CA HIS A 45 16.01 12.11 -6.47
C HIS A 45 14.99 11.59 -5.45
N ASP A 46 14.58 10.34 -5.62
CA ASP A 46 13.70 9.61 -4.70
C ASP A 46 12.34 10.30 -4.51
N LEU A 47 11.87 11.01 -5.55
CA LEU A 47 10.57 11.68 -5.53
C LEU A 47 9.46 10.63 -5.35
N LEU A 48 8.54 10.90 -4.42
CA LEU A 48 7.37 10.04 -4.24
C LEU A 48 6.56 10.00 -5.53
N ASP A 49 6.30 8.81 -6.06
CA ASP A 49 5.30 8.62 -7.11
C ASP A 49 3.91 8.42 -6.47
N SER A 50 3.09 9.45 -6.49
CA SER A 50 1.74 9.49 -5.91
C SER A 50 0.82 10.38 -6.74
N ASP A 51 -0.48 10.26 -6.52
CA ASP A 51 -1.45 11.15 -7.19
C ASP A 51 -1.16 12.63 -6.92
N ASP A 52 -0.76 12.98 -5.69
CA ASP A 52 -0.41 14.35 -5.30
C ASP A 52 0.79 14.91 -6.09
N THR A 53 1.86 14.13 -6.24
CA THR A 53 3.06 14.58 -6.98
C THR A 53 2.81 14.57 -8.48
N ARG A 54 2.01 13.64 -9.00
CA ARG A 54 1.59 13.61 -10.41
C ARG A 54 0.79 14.85 -10.80
N VAL A 55 -0.20 15.26 -10.00
CA VAL A 55 -0.96 16.49 -10.28
C VAL A 55 -0.12 17.74 -10.12
N MET A 56 0.81 17.77 -9.15
CA MET A 56 1.77 18.87 -9.03
C MET A 56 2.66 18.97 -10.28
N LEU A 57 3.27 17.87 -10.71
CA LEU A 57 4.09 17.82 -11.94
C LEU A 57 3.31 18.28 -13.18
N GLN A 58 2.03 17.90 -13.29
CA GLN A 58 1.16 18.37 -14.37
C GLN A 58 0.93 19.88 -14.28
N ALA A 59 0.62 20.41 -13.10
CA ALA A 59 0.44 21.85 -12.88
C ALA A 59 1.71 22.64 -13.23
N LEU A 60 2.89 22.15 -12.84
CA LEU A 60 4.17 22.78 -13.18
C LEU A 60 4.41 22.84 -14.70
N ARG A 61 4.07 21.76 -15.43
CA ARG A 61 4.14 21.77 -16.91
C ARG A 61 3.18 22.79 -17.52
N GLN A 62 1.94 22.87 -17.02
CA GLN A 62 0.97 23.87 -17.47
C GLN A 62 1.45 25.30 -17.20
N LEU A 63 2.16 25.51 -16.10
CA LEU A 63 2.77 26.80 -15.74
C LEU A 63 3.97 27.17 -16.62
N GLY A 64 4.50 26.23 -17.41
CA GLY A 64 5.60 26.45 -18.34
C GLY A 64 6.97 25.95 -17.86
N CYS A 65 7.05 25.19 -16.76
CA CYS A 65 8.28 24.53 -16.36
C CYS A 65 8.63 23.38 -17.33
N GLU A 66 9.91 23.20 -17.63
CA GLU A 66 10.38 21.98 -18.31
C GLU A 66 10.54 20.88 -17.27
N VAL A 67 9.80 19.79 -17.42
CA VAL A 67 9.78 18.68 -16.46
C VAL A 67 10.09 17.37 -17.16
N GLN A 68 11.23 16.77 -16.81
CA GLN A 68 11.69 15.48 -17.33
C GLN A 68 11.72 14.45 -16.19
N ALA A 69 11.10 13.29 -16.39
CA ALA A 69 11.03 12.23 -15.39
C ALA A 69 11.71 10.96 -15.91
N LEU A 70 12.59 10.37 -15.09
CA LEU A 70 13.25 9.09 -15.33
C LEU A 70 13.19 8.25 -14.05
N GLY A 71 12.23 7.32 -13.99
CA GLY A 71 11.95 6.56 -12.77
C GLY A 71 11.56 7.49 -11.62
N ALA A 72 12.19 7.33 -10.45
CA ALA A 72 11.99 8.18 -9.29
C ALA A 72 12.81 9.50 -9.31
N THR A 73 13.58 9.75 -10.38
CA THR A 73 14.33 10.99 -10.55
C THR A 73 13.59 11.93 -11.49
N VAL A 74 13.41 13.19 -11.07
CA VAL A 74 12.74 14.23 -11.87
C VAL A 74 13.62 15.47 -11.97
N SER A 75 13.86 15.96 -13.18
CA SER A 75 14.51 17.24 -13.43
C SER A 75 13.44 18.29 -13.72
N VAL A 76 13.48 19.41 -12.98
CA VAL A 76 12.60 20.56 -13.17
C VAL A 76 13.45 21.79 -13.49
N THR A 77 13.28 22.35 -14.68
CA THR A 77 13.80 23.68 -15.01
C THR A 77 12.75 24.71 -14.63
N GLY A 78 13.06 25.49 -13.61
CA GLY A 78 12.15 26.46 -13.02
C GLY A 78 11.92 27.69 -13.90
N LEU A 79 10.95 28.49 -13.48
CA LEU A 79 10.56 29.73 -14.14
C LEU A 79 11.45 30.90 -13.76
N GLY A 80 12.39 30.78 -12.81
CA GLY A 80 13.08 31.90 -12.15
C GLY A 80 13.41 33.09 -13.06
N GLY A 81 12.68 34.19 -12.86
CA GLY A 81 12.83 35.45 -13.60
C GLY A 81 12.12 35.52 -14.97
N ARG A 82 11.54 34.42 -15.47
CA ARG A 82 10.69 34.36 -16.67
C ARG A 82 9.29 34.89 -16.36
N ALA A 83 8.65 35.47 -17.37
CA ALA A 83 7.25 35.86 -17.29
C ALA A 83 6.37 34.60 -17.16
N TRP A 84 5.43 34.62 -16.21
CA TRP A 84 4.43 33.58 -16.07
C TRP A 84 3.40 33.68 -17.19
N PRO A 85 2.68 32.58 -17.52
CA PRO A 85 1.65 32.61 -18.55
C PRO A 85 0.58 33.67 -18.26
N THR A 86 0.22 34.47 -19.27
CA THR A 86 -0.83 35.50 -19.18
C THR A 86 -2.21 34.98 -19.60
N GLN A 87 -2.26 33.83 -20.28
CA GLN A 87 -3.49 33.14 -20.65
C GLN A 87 -4.14 32.46 -19.44
N ALA A 88 -5.46 32.31 -19.48
CA ALA A 88 -6.18 31.60 -18.44
C ALA A 88 -5.72 30.13 -18.36
N ILE A 89 -5.37 29.65 -17.16
CA ILE A 89 -5.01 28.25 -16.94
C ILE A 89 -5.93 27.64 -15.89
N GLU A 90 -6.42 26.44 -16.20
CA GLU A 90 -7.16 25.61 -15.25
C GLU A 90 -6.29 24.45 -14.76
N PHE A 91 -6.05 24.42 -13.45
CA PHE A 91 -5.31 23.38 -12.75
C PHE A 91 -6.27 22.38 -12.13
N PHE A 92 -6.11 21.11 -12.51
CA PHE A 92 -6.77 20.00 -11.84
C PHE A 92 -5.86 19.42 -10.76
N MET A 93 -6.25 19.59 -9.50
CA MET A 93 -5.46 19.23 -8.33
C MET A 93 -5.92 17.92 -7.66
N GLY A 94 -6.80 17.14 -8.29
CA GLY A 94 -7.31 15.89 -7.73
C GLY A 94 -7.88 16.07 -6.31
N ASN A 95 -7.47 15.22 -5.37
CA ASN A 95 -7.66 15.41 -3.91
C ASN A 95 -6.35 15.83 -3.20
N ALA A 96 -5.40 16.40 -3.95
CA ALA A 96 -4.01 16.63 -3.52
C ALA A 96 -3.87 17.87 -2.64
N GLY A 97 -4.20 17.68 -1.37
CA GLY A 97 -4.23 18.79 -0.44
C GLY A 97 -2.89 19.46 -0.21
N THR A 98 -1.80 18.69 -0.22
CA THR A 98 -0.44 19.20 -0.04
C THR A 98 0.11 19.93 -1.27
N ALA A 99 -0.54 19.79 -2.43
CA ALA A 99 -0.22 20.54 -3.64
C ALA A 99 -1.09 21.79 -3.79
N MET A 100 -2.41 21.66 -3.54
CA MET A 100 -3.40 22.74 -3.71
C MET A 100 -3.01 24.02 -2.95
N ARG A 101 -2.76 23.95 -1.63
CA ARG A 101 -2.53 25.13 -0.79
C ARG A 101 -1.29 25.93 -1.19
N PRO A 102 -0.08 25.33 -1.27
CA PRO A 102 1.11 26.09 -1.60
C PRO A 102 1.10 26.60 -3.05
N LEU A 103 0.51 25.85 -3.99
CA LEU A 103 0.35 26.34 -5.36
C LEU A 103 -0.62 27.53 -5.43
N THR A 104 -1.77 27.48 -4.72
CA THR A 104 -2.69 28.63 -4.61
C THR A 104 -1.97 29.87 -4.07
N ALA A 105 -1.18 29.74 -3.00
CA ALA A 105 -0.45 30.87 -2.44
C ALA A 105 0.57 31.47 -3.42
N ALA A 106 1.36 30.62 -4.11
CA ALA A 106 2.32 31.08 -5.10
C ALA A 106 1.64 31.80 -6.28
N LEU A 107 0.57 31.22 -6.83
CA LEU A 107 -0.23 31.82 -7.90
C LEU A 107 -0.87 33.14 -7.47
N ALA A 108 -1.36 33.23 -6.23
CA ALA A 108 -2.02 34.42 -5.70
C ALA A 108 -1.06 35.58 -5.46
N VAL A 109 0.15 35.30 -4.97
CA VAL A 109 1.19 36.33 -4.79
C VAL A 109 1.75 36.79 -6.13
N GLN A 110 1.93 35.88 -7.08
CA GLN A 110 2.46 36.22 -8.40
C GLN A 110 1.44 36.96 -9.28
N GLY A 111 0.17 36.54 -9.24
CA GLY A 111 -0.91 37.06 -10.07
C GLY A 111 -1.03 36.42 -11.46
N GLY A 112 -2.27 36.33 -11.96
CA GLY A 112 -2.60 35.78 -13.29
C GLY A 112 -4.11 35.58 -13.45
N ASP A 113 -4.53 34.71 -14.38
CA ASP A 113 -5.91 34.21 -14.47
C ASP A 113 -5.87 32.68 -14.30
N PHE A 114 -6.00 32.23 -13.06
CA PHE A 114 -5.82 30.83 -12.72
C PHE A 114 -7.06 30.27 -12.05
N THR A 115 -7.51 29.10 -12.48
CA THR A 115 -8.58 28.35 -11.80
C THR A 115 -7.99 27.08 -11.21
N LEU A 116 -8.21 26.82 -9.92
CA LEU A 116 -7.80 25.58 -9.26
C LEU A 116 -9.04 24.80 -8.82
N LYS A 117 -9.17 23.55 -9.28
CA LYS A 117 -10.29 22.65 -8.94
C LYS A 117 -9.80 21.23 -8.69
N GLY A 118 -10.70 20.36 -8.22
CA GLY A 118 -10.36 18.96 -7.97
C GLY A 118 -11.55 18.02 -8.17
N VAL A 119 -11.45 16.84 -7.57
CA VAL A 119 -12.58 15.91 -7.44
C VAL A 119 -13.61 16.44 -6.43
N PRO A 120 -14.85 15.93 -6.39
CA PRO A 120 -15.88 16.43 -5.46
C PRO A 120 -15.41 16.54 -4.01
N ARG A 121 -14.66 15.54 -3.51
CA ARG A 121 -14.09 15.57 -2.15
C ARG A 121 -13.16 16.76 -1.90
N MET A 122 -12.43 17.26 -2.90
CA MET A 122 -11.59 18.46 -2.76
C MET A 122 -12.43 19.70 -2.44
N HIS A 123 -13.67 19.78 -2.93
CA HIS A 123 -14.59 20.91 -2.72
C HIS A 123 -15.24 20.89 -1.32
N GLU A 124 -14.88 19.91 -0.50
CA GLU A 124 -15.28 19.80 0.91
C GLU A 124 -14.07 19.99 1.85
N ARG A 125 -12.86 20.20 1.29
CA ARG A 125 -11.65 20.38 2.10
C ARG A 125 -11.42 21.86 2.42
N PRO A 126 -11.30 22.23 3.70
CA PRO A 126 -11.18 23.63 4.09
C PRO A 126 -9.90 24.25 3.51
N ILE A 127 -10.07 25.45 2.96
CA ILE A 127 -9.00 26.36 2.51
C ILE A 127 -9.28 27.82 2.89
N GLY A 128 -10.44 28.09 3.52
CA GLY A 128 -10.92 29.39 4.00
C GLY A 128 -9.84 30.30 4.53
N ASP A 129 -9.18 29.87 5.61
CA ASP A 129 -8.24 30.75 6.31
C ASP A 129 -7.01 31.12 5.46
N LEU A 130 -6.59 30.26 4.52
CA LEU A 130 -5.53 30.61 3.57
C LEU A 130 -6.00 31.71 2.62
N VAL A 131 -7.22 31.56 2.08
CA VAL A 131 -7.79 32.54 1.15
C VAL A 131 -8.03 33.87 1.86
N ASP A 132 -8.50 33.86 3.11
CA ASP A 132 -8.71 35.06 3.90
C ASP A 132 -7.38 35.78 4.16
N ALA A 133 -6.33 35.06 4.58
CA ALA A 133 -4.99 35.63 4.77
C ALA A 133 -4.41 36.21 3.46
N LEU A 134 -4.59 35.52 2.33
CA LEU A 134 -4.15 36.00 1.01
C LEU A 134 -4.96 37.23 0.58
N ARG A 135 -6.26 37.30 0.86
CA ARG A 135 -7.10 38.48 0.57
C ARG A 135 -6.72 39.68 1.44
N GLU A 136 -6.42 39.46 2.72
CA GLU A 136 -5.90 40.50 3.62
C GLU A 136 -4.57 41.07 3.11
N LEU A 137 -3.69 40.19 2.60
CA LEU A 137 -2.45 40.53 1.91
C LEU A 137 -2.68 41.31 0.60
N GLY A 138 -3.92 41.32 0.06
CA GLY A 138 -4.29 42.03 -1.17
C GLY A 138 -4.31 41.16 -2.42
N CYS A 139 -4.27 39.84 -2.30
CA CYS A 139 -4.51 38.93 -3.42
C CYS A 139 -6.00 38.90 -3.81
N HIS A 140 -6.28 38.80 -5.10
CA HIS A 140 -7.64 38.60 -5.60
C HIS A 140 -7.92 37.11 -5.79
N ILE A 141 -8.84 36.56 -4.99
CA ILE A 141 -9.24 35.15 -5.03
C ILE A 141 -10.76 35.07 -4.89
N ASP A 142 -11.44 34.37 -5.78
CA ASP A 142 -12.88 34.10 -5.74
C ASP A 142 -13.15 32.61 -5.49
N TYR A 143 -14.20 32.33 -4.70
CA TYR A 143 -14.77 30.99 -4.61
C TYR A 143 -15.73 30.79 -5.77
N LEU A 144 -15.54 29.72 -6.55
CA LEU A 144 -16.45 29.37 -7.65
C LEU A 144 -17.57 28.41 -7.21
N GLY A 145 -17.54 27.97 -5.95
CA GLY A 145 -18.53 27.10 -5.33
C GLY A 145 -18.84 27.57 -3.91
N ASN A 146 -18.67 26.69 -2.93
CA ASN A 146 -18.96 27.00 -1.53
C ASN A 146 -17.85 27.89 -0.90
N PRO A 147 -18.21 28.98 -0.21
CA PRO A 147 -17.23 29.78 0.54
C PRO A 147 -16.42 28.93 1.51
N GLY A 148 -15.11 29.14 1.56
CA GLY A 148 -14.18 28.39 2.41
C GLY A 148 -13.59 27.13 1.76
N TYR A 149 -14.04 26.76 0.56
CA TYR A 149 -13.66 25.52 -0.12
C TYR A 149 -13.35 25.75 -1.62
N PRO A 150 -12.46 24.94 -2.25
CA PRO A 150 -12.30 24.95 -3.70
C PRO A 150 -13.60 24.62 -4.45
N PRO A 151 -13.76 24.97 -5.74
CA PRO A 151 -12.76 25.57 -6.63
C PRO A 151 -12.51 27.06 -6.37
N LEU A 152 -11.29 27.49 -6.73
CA LEU A 152 -10.83 28.88 -6.58
C LEU A 152 -10.49 29.48 -7.94
N ARG A 153 -10.81 30.77 -8.14
CA ARG A 153 -10.23 31.59 -9.20
C ARG A 153 -9.27 32.59 -8.58
N VAL A 154 -8.06 32.69 -9.11
CA VAL A 154 -7.00 33.60 -8.68
C VAL A 154 -6.79 34.64 -9.78
N GLY A 155 -6.76 35.92 -9.38
CA GLY A 155 -6.59 37.07 -10.25
C GLY A 155 -5.28 37.83 -10.02
N GLN A 156 -5.27 39.10 -10.45
CA GLN A 156 -4.15 40.01 -10.24
C GLN A 156 -4.18 40.61 -8.81
N PRO A 157 -3.07 40.57 -8.05
CA PRO A 157 -3.01 41.08 -6.70
C PRO A 157 -2.68 42.59 -6.63
N GLN A 158 -3.04 43.20 -5.51
CA GLN A 158 -2.54 44.51 -5.05
C GLN A 158 -1.93 44.32 -3.66
N LEU A 159 -0.70 43.82 -3.63
CA LEU A 159 -0.07 43.37 -2.38
C LEU A 159 0.16 44.50 -1.38
N LYS A 160 -0.22 44.26 -0.12
CA LYS A 160 0.00 45.14 1.03
C LYS A 160 1.16 44.59 1.87
N LEU A 161 2.36 45.11 1.65
CA LEU A 161 3.61 44.56 2.20
C LEU A 161 4.29 45.50 3.20
N GLU A 162 3.63 46.61 3.57
CA GLU A 162 4.15 47.63 4.48
C GLU A 162 4.09 47.19 5.95
N GLN A 163 3.15 46.31 6.30
CA GLN A 163 2.91 45.86 7.67
C GLN A 163 3.20 44.36 7.80
N ALA A 164 3.38 43.90 9.05
CA ALA A 164 3.50 42.49 9.32
C ALA A 164 2.17 41.77 8.99
N ILE A 165 2.28 40.60 8.35
CA ILE A 165 1.14 39.78 7.93
C ILE A 165 0.74 38.88 9.11
N PRO A 166 -0.42 39.09 9.73
CA PRO A 166 -0.89 38.23 10.81
C PRO A 166 -1.34 36.88 10.27
N VAL A 167 -0.91 35.79 10.92
CA VAL A 167 -1.30 34.42 10.57
C VAL A 167 -1.68 33.69 11.85
N ARG A 168 -2.88 33.12 11.89
CA ARG A 168 -3.31 32.30 13.03
C ARG A 168 -2.46 31.03 13.15
N GLY A 169 -1.84 30.83 14.32
CA GLY A 169 -0.98 29.69 14.60
C GLY A 169 -1.72 28.39 14.90
N ASP A 170 -2.99 28.48 15.30
CA ASP A 170 -3.80 27.41 15.86
C ASP A 170 -4.67 26.65 14.83
N VAL A 171 -4.71 27.13 13.58
CA VAL A 171 -5.61 26.57 12.56
C VAL A 171 -4.93 25.53 11.68
N SER A 172 -3.83 25.87 10.99
CA SER A 172 -3.12 24.93 10.12
C SER A 172 -1.71 25.41 9.76
N SER A 173 -0.71 24.54 9.95
CA SER A 173 0.66 24.79 9.47
C SER A 173 0.77 24.88 7.94
N GLN A 174 -0.21 24.34 7.19
CA GLN A 174 -0.19 24.42 5.73
C GLN A 174 -0.28 25.87 5.23
N PHE A 175 -0.86 26.77 6.01
CA PHE A 175 -1.03 28.17 5.63
C PHE A 175 0.26 28.94 5.79
N LEU A 176 0.85 28.91 7.00
CA LEU A 176 2.13 29.53 7.26
C LEU A 176 3.21 28.98 6.32
N THR A 177 3.23 27.67 6.09
CA THR A 177 4.21 27.09 5.15
C THR A 177 3.96 27.51 3.69
N ALA A 178 2.70 27.64 3.26
CA ALA A 178 2.38 28.16 1.94
C ALA A 178 2.83 29.63 1.77
N LEU A 179 2.58 30.49 2.77
CA LEU A 179 3.02 31.89 2.76
C LEU A 179 4.55 32.01 2.78
N LEU A 180 5.24 31.22 3.61
CA LEU A 180 6.70 31.19 3.66
C LEU A 180 7.33 30.80 2.31
N MET A 181 6.65 29.99 1.50
CA MET A 181 7.10 29.64 0.14
C MET A 181 6.68 30.66 -0.92
N ALA A 182 5.54 31.35 -0.76
CA ALA A 182 5.03 32.28 -1.77
C ALA A 182 5.64 33.69 -1.64
N LEU A 183 5.76 34.21 -0.42
CA LEU A 183 6.18 35.59 -0.17
C LEU A 183 7.60 35.95 -0.63
N PRO A 184 8.59 35.03 -0.73
CA PRO A 184 9.87 35.34 -1.37
C PRO A 184 9.73 35.89 -2.79
N LEU A 185 8.64 35.56 -3.53
CA LEU A 185 8.35 36.11 -4.86
C LEU A 185 8.08 37.62 -4.84
N ALA A 186 7.63 38.16 -3.71
CA ALA A 186 7.31 39.58 -3.53
C ALA A 186 8.37 40.35 -2.73
N ALA A 187 9.40 39.67 -2.20
CA ALA A 187 10.42 40.26 -1.33
C ALA A 187 11.60 40.91 -2.08
N ALA A 188 11.43 41.27 -3.36
CA ALA A 188 12.52 41.78 -4.19
C ALA A 188 13.09 43.13 -3.69
N GLN A 189 12.24 44.02 -3.15
CA GLN A 189 12.62 45.40 -2.79
C GLN A 189 12.65 45.66 -1.28
N ARG A 190 11.96 44.84 -0.48
CA ARG A 190 11.79 45.05 0.96
C ARG A 190 11.67 43.71 1.69
N PRO A 191 12.04 43.64 2.98
CA PRO A 191 11.78 42.45 3.77
C PRO A 191 10.27 42.31 4.01
N ILE A 192 9.80 41.08 4.12
CA ILE A 192 8.40 40.76 4.42
C ILE A 192 8.35 40.04 5.76
N THR A 193 7.47 40.49 6.65
CA THR A 193 7.34 39.93 8.00
C THR A 193 6.00 39.21 8.14
N ILE A 194 6.04 38.00 8.68
CA ILE A 194 4.87 37.23 9.09
C ILE A 194 4.85 37.16 10.62
N GLU A 195 3.71 37.45 11.24
CA GLU A 195 3.49 37.35 12.68
C GLU A 195 2.46 36.27 12.99
N VAL A 196 2.79 35.38 13.92
CA VAL A 196 1.91 34.30 14.35
C VAL A 196 1.03 34.78 15.50
N VAL A 197 -0.28 34.72 15.29
CA VAL A 197 -1.30 35.02 16.30
C VAL A 197 -1.68 33.73 17.02
N GLY A 198 -1.54 33.72 18.35
CA GLY A 198 -1.87 32.55 19.18
C GLY A 198 -0.77 31.49 19.25
N GLU A 199 -1.13 30.28 19.67
CA GLU A 199 -0.19 29.17 19.77
C GLU A 199 0.04 28.50 18.42
N LEU A 200 1.31 28.32 18.04
CA LEU A 200 1.67 27.67 16.78
C LEU A 200 1.64 26.15 16.89
N ILE A 201 0.69 25.52 16.20
CA ILE A 201 0.62 24.06 16.07
C ILE A 201 1.49 23.56 14.91
N SER A 202 1.80 22.26 14.91
CA SER A 202 2.44 21.59 13.74
C SER A 202 3.79 22.21 13.32
N LYS A 203 4.56 22.71 14.29
CA LYS A 203 5.94 23.22 14.15
C LYS A 203 6.85 22.36 13.25
N PRO A 204 6.82 21.01 13.30
CA PRO A 204 7.60 20.16 12.40
C PRO A 204 7.52 20.50 10.91
N TYR A 205 6.32 20.78 10.39
CA TYR A 205 6.17 21.08 8.96
C TYR A 205 6.74 22.44 8.58
N ILE A 206 6.79 23.36 9.53
CA ILE A 206 7.41 24.68 9.36
C ILE A 206 8.92 24.50 9.37
N GLU A 207 9.48 23.67 10.25
CA GLU A 207 10.92 23.32 10.22
C GLU A 207 11.33 22.72 8.88
N ILE A 208 10.58 21.75 8.33
CA ILE A 208 10.83 21.21 6.99
C ILE A 208 10.86 22.34 5.96
N THR A 209 9.89 23.25 6.02
CA THR A 209 9.77 24.35 5.06
C THR A 209 10.96 25.30 5.16
N LEU A 210 11.36 25.73 6.35
CA LEU A 210 12.51 26.62 6.57
C LEU A 210 13.83 25.96 6.10
N ASN A 211 14.03 24.67 6.39
CA ASN A 211 15.20 23.93 5.94
C ASN A 211 15.25 23.85 4.41
N LEU A 212 14.13 23.55 3.75
CA LEU A 212 14.06 23.51 2.30
C LEU A 212 14.26 24.91 1.69
N LEU A 213 13.62 25.95 2.22
CA LEU A 213 13.82 27.33 1.78
C LEU A 213 15.31 27.71 1.81
N SER A 214 16.02 27.37 2.89
CA SER A 214 17.46 27.63 3.00
C SER A 214 18.26 26.90 1.92
N ARG A 215 17.90 25.66 1.56
CA ARG A 215 18.54 24.91 0.46
C ARG A 215 18.29 25.55 -0.91
N PHE A 216 17.18 26.25 -1.08
CA PHE A 216 16.83 27.01 -2.29
C PHE A 216 17.24 28.49 -2.22
N GLY A 217 18.16 28.85 -1.31
CA GLY A 217 18.75 30.19 -1.22
C GLY A 217 17.97 31.21 -0.40
N ILE A 218 16.86 30.82 0.25
CA ILE A 218 16.04 31.71 1.08
C ILE A 218 16.25 31.41 2.56
N VAL A 219 17.06 32.25 3.22
CA VAL A 219 17.29 32.15 4.67
C VAL A 219 16.27 33.03 5.40
N VAL A 220 15.18 32.43 5.86
CA VAL A 220 14.16 33.12 6.67
C VAL A 220 14.70 33.33 8.09
N GLU A 221 14.74 34.57 8.55
CA GLU A 221 15.07 34.86 9.94
C GLU A 221 13.86 34.52 10.84
N ARG A 222 14.11 33.70 11.86
CA ARG A 222 13.07 33.25 12.78
C ARG A 222 13.30 33.85 14.17
N GLN A 223 12.34 34.61 14.66
CA GLN A 223 12.32 35.17 16.01
C GLN A 223 11.31 34.36 16.85
N GLY A 224 11.81 33.29 17.48
CA GLY A 224 10.98 32.32 18.19
C GLY A 224 10.02 31.59 17.26
N TRP A 225 8.77 31.41 17.68
CA TRP A 225 7.70 30.88 16.83
C TRP A 225 6.64 31.94 16.48
N GLN A 226 6.88 33.17 16.93
CA GLN A 226 5.95 34.29 16.84
C GLN A 226 6.19 35.13 15.59
N ARG A 227 7.39 35.12 15.01
CA ARG A 227 7.72 35.99 13.88
C ARG A 227 8.74 35.38 12.93
N PHE A 228 8.49 35.55 11.64
CA PHE A 228 9.33 35.10 10.52
C PHE A 228 9.58 36.27 9.57
N VAL A 229 10.84 36.55 9.26
CA VAL A 229 11.24 37.66 8.38
C VAL A 229 11.92 37.09 7.13
N ILE A 230 11.33 37.35 5.98
CA ILE A 230 11.87 37.01 4.67
C ILE A 230 12.72 38.20 4.21
N PRO A 231 14.03 38.02 3.97
CA PRO A 231 14.92 39.12 3.61
C PRO A 231 14.57 39.80 2.29
N ALA A 232 14.87 41.10 2.19
CA ALA A 232 14.81 41.82 0.91
C ALA A 232 15.81 41.22 -0.09
N GLY A 233 15.45 41.22 -1.37
CA GLY A 233 16.27 40.66 -2.44
C GLY A 233 16.24 39.13 -2.52
N SER A 234 15.37 38.47 -1.75
CA SER A 234 15.15 37.02 -1.82
C SER A 234 14.88 36.56 -3.25
N ARG A 235 15.63 35.56 -3.70
CA ARG A 235 15.47 34.91 -5.01
C ARG A 235 15.74 33.42 -4.87
N TYR A 236 14.84 32.61 -5.42
CA TYR A 236 15.01 31.16 -5.40
C TYR A 236 16.13 30.72 -6.35
N GLN A 237 17.07 29.94 -5.83
CA GLN A 237 18.18 29.37 -6.57
C GLN A 237 18.10 27.84 -6.51
N SER A 238 18.35 27.18 -7.65
CA SER A 238 18.43 25.72 -7.67
C SER A 238 19.63 25.24 -6.84
N PRO A 239 19.48 24.23 -5.96
CA PRO A 239 20.61 23.56 -5.33
C PRO A 239 21.39 22.64 -6.29
N GLY A 240 21.00 22.58 -7.57
CA GLY A 240 21.51 21.64 -8.57
C GLY A 240 20.89 20.25 -8.43
N SER A 241 21.10 19.59 -7.31
CA SER A 241 20.50 18.29 -6.99
C SER A 241 20.00 18.24 -5.54
N ILE A 242 18.92 17.48 -5.29
CA ILE A 242 18.37 17.25 -3.97
C ILE A 242 17.77 15.84 -3.86
N HIS A 243 18.03 15.17 -2.74
CA HIS A 243 17.36 13.91 -2.38
C HIS A 243 16.14 14.18 -1.50
N VAL A 244 15.04 13.53 -1.83
CA VAL A 244 13.86 13.47 -0.96
C VAL A 244 14.08 12.36 0.07
N GLU A 245 14.14 12.73 1.35
CA GLU A 245 14.17 11.75 2.44
C GLU A 245 12.94 10.86 2.40
N ALA A 246 13.09 9.60 2.79
CA ALA A 246 11.96 8.71 2.94
C ALA A 246 11.01 9.19 4.04
N ASP A 247 9.73 8.86 3.89
CA ASP A 247 8.67 9.42 4.73
C ASP A 247 8.77 8.96 6.20
N ALA A 248 9.10 9.88 7.10
CA ALA A 248 9.27 9.56 8.52
C ALA A 248 7.96 9.12 9.20
N SER A 249 6.83 9.65 8.74
CA SER A 249 5.49 9.15 9.11
C SER A 249 5.34 7.67 8.76
N SER A 250 5.68 7.27 7.53
CA SER A 250 5.59 5.88 7.07
C SER A 250 6.60 4.97 7.75
N ALA A 251 7.76 5.51 8.14
CA ALA A 251 8.74 4.79 8.95
C ALA A 251 8.16 4.35 10.30
N SER A 252 7.23 5.11 10.89
CA SER A 252 6.61 4.74 12.16
C SER A 252 5.98 3.34 12.13
N TYR A 253 5.39 2.90 11.01
CA TYR A 253 4.78 1.57 10.89
C TYR A 253 5.82 0.45 10.98
N PHE A 254 7.00 0.64 10.39
CA PHE A 254 8.07 -0.36 10.39
C PHE A 254 8.91 -0.30 11.69
N ILE A 255 9.00 0.88 12.32
CA ILE A 255 9.50 1.00 13.69
C ILE A 255 8.57 0.24 14.65
N ALA A 256 7.26 0.46 14.54
CA ALA A 256 6.27 -0.26 15.34
C ALA A 256 6.27 -1.76 15.03
N LEU A 257 6.41 -2.17 13.77
CA LEU A 257 6.58 -3.57 13.39
C LEU A 257 7.78 -4.20 14.09
N GLY A 258 8.95 -3.55 14.06
CA GLY A 258 10.16 -4.02 14.75
C GLY A 258 9.99 -4.08 16.27
N ALA A 259 9.22 -3.15 16.85
CA ALA A 259 8.92 -3.11 18.28
C ALA A 259 7.86 -4.14 18.71
N ILE A 260 6.88 -4.45 17.84
CA ILE A 260 5.74 -5.32 18.12
C ILE A 260 6.04 -6.76 17.75
N ALA A 261 6.81 -7.08 16.71
CA ALA A 261 6.96 -8.44 16.18
C ALA A 261 8.10 -9.23 16.85
N GLN A 262 8.03 -10.56 16.85
CA GLN A 262 9.14 -11.41 17.27
C GLN A 262 10.20 -11.49 16.16
N GLY A 263 11.43 -11.89 16.48
CA GLY A 263 12.46 -12.17 15.47
C GLY A 263 13.65 -11.21 15.50
N LYS A 264 14.34 -11.08 14.36
CA LYS A 264 15.63 -10.37 14.25
C LYS A 264 15.49 -8.85 14.08
N GLY A 265 14.28 -8.36 13.88
CA GLY A 265 14.00 -6.94 13.68
C GLY A 265 14.11 -6.48 12.23
N ILE A 266 13.83 -5.20 12.01
CA ILE A 266 13.71 -4.57 10.69
C ILE A 266 14.76 -3.47 10.55
N ARG A 267 15.41 -3.41 9.39
CA ARG A 267 16.18 -2.24 8.96
C ARG A 267 15.34 -1.39 8.01
N ILE A 268 15.27 -0.10 8.27
CA ILE A 268 14.65 0.90 7.42
C ILE A 268 15.76 1.71 6.74
N HIS A 269 15.69 1.86 5.43
CA HIS A 269 16.57 2.72 4.63
C HIS A 269 15.83 3.96 4.14
N GLY A 270 16.57 5.05 3.95
CA GLY A 270 16.05 6.33 3.42
C GLY A 270 15.65 7.35 4.49
N VAL A 271 15.78 7.00 5.77
CA VAL A 271 15.55 7.90 6.91
C VAL A 271 16.42 7.48 8.09
N GLY A 272 16.94 8.45 8.84
CA GLY A 272 17.73 8.23 10.06
C GLY A 272 17.47 9.36 11.08
N ALA A 273 18.13 9.31 12.24
CA ALA A 273 17.92 10.24 13.35
C ALA A 273 18.12 11.73 12.99
N ASP A 274 18.93 12.03 11.98
CA ASP A 274 19.21 13.39 11.50
C ASP A 274 18.19 13.92 10.48
N SER A 275 17.09 13.20 10.25
CA SER A 275 16.02 13.63 9.34
C SER A 275 15.46 15.00 9.72
N ILE A 276 15.18 15.83 8.71
CA ILE A 276 14.53 17.15 8.92
C ILE A 276 13.04 17.02 9.25
N GLN A 277 12.47 15.82 9.15
CA GLN A 277 11.05 15.56 9.38
C GLN A 277 10.80 15.35 10.87
N GLY A 278 9.94 16.17 11.50
CA GLY A 278 9.72 16.04 12.95
C GLY A 278 9.13 14.69 13.39
N ASP A 279 8.43 13.98 12.50
CA ASP A 279 7.92 12.63 12.76
C ASP A 279 9.03 11.60 13.07
N ILE A 280 10.30 11.89 12.75
CA ILE A 280 11.44 11.06 13.18
C ILE A 280 11.52 10.93 14.71
N ARG A 281 10.99 11.90 15.46
CA ARG A 281 10.90 11.84 16.93
C ARG A 281 10.02 10.70 17.44
N PHE A 282 9.27 10.02 16.57
CA PHE A 282 8.60 8.76 16.88
C PHE A 282 9.57 7.71 17.44
N VAL A 283 10.84 7.71 16.99
CA VAL A 283 11.92 6.86 17.53
C VAL A 283 11.98 6.97 19.06
N GLN A 284 11.98 8.20 19.60
CA GLN A 284 12.06 8.44 21.04
C GLN A 284 10.82 7.91 21.78
N ALA A 285 9.64 8.03 21.16
CA ALA A 285 8.42 7.47 21.74
C ALA A 285 8.45 5.94 21.76
N ALA A 286 8.87 5.31 20.65
CA ALA A 286 9.02 3.86 20.56
C ALA A 286 10.07 3.31 21.55
N GLU A 287 11.22 3.99 21.70
CA GLU A 287 12.24 3.63 22.72
C GLU A 287 11.69 3.74 24.14
N ARG A 288 10.89 4.78 24.44
CA ARG A 288 10.21 4.91 25.74
C ARG A 288 9.19 3.79 25.98
N MET A 289 8.52 3.30 24.94
CA MET A 289 7.70 2.08 25.00
C MET A 289 8.54 0.80 25.16
N GLY A 290 9.84 0.86 24.92
CA GLY A 290 10.78 -0.24 25.11
C GLY A 290 11.33 -0.85 23.83
N ALA A 291 11.11 -0.26 22.65
CA ALA A 291 11.79 -0.66 21.42
C ALA A 291 13.31 -0.45 21.56
N GLN A 292 14.10 -1.32 20.91
CA GLN A 292 15.54 -1.12 20.76
C GLN A 292 15.79 -0.56 19.36
N ILE A 293 16.31 0.66 19.28
CA ILE A 293 16.54 1.34 18.00
C ILE A 293 18.00 1.79 17.93
N THR A 294 18.66 1.46 16.83
CA THR A 294 19.98 1.99 16.48
C THR A 294 19.83 2.79 15.20
N SER A 295 20.34 4.02 15.17
CA SER A 295 20.35 4.85 13.97
C SER A 295 21.75 4.97 13.39
N GLY A 296 21.84 5.05 12.07
CA GLY A 296 23.00 5.59 11.38
C GLY A 296 22.61 6.53 10.25
N PRO A 297 23.55 6.89 9.36
CA PRO A 297 23.27 7.81 8.26
C PRO A 297 22.22 7.24 7.32
N ASN A 298 21.04 7.86 7.27
CA ASN A 298 19.94 7.49 6.38
C ASN A 298 19.38 6.06 6.58
N TRP A 299 19.56 5.47 7.77
CA TRP A 299 18.93 4.20 8.13
C TRP A 299 18.62 4.08 9.63
N LEU A 300 17.67 3.19 9.96
CA LEU A 300 17.29 2.78 11.32
C LEU A 300 17.23 1.25 11.43
N ASP A 301 17.81 0.69 12.48
CA ASP A 301 17.64 -0.72 12.89
C ASP A 301 16.71 -0.79 14.08
N ILE A 302 15.66 -1.60 14.01
CA ILE A 302 14.65 -1.72 15.05
C ILE A 302 14.45 -3.17 15.46
N ARG A 303 14.51 -3.43 16.78
CA ARG A 303 14.20 -4.72 17.39
C ARG A 303 13.25 -4.56 18.56
N ARG A 304 12.50 -5.62 18.84
CA ARG A 304 11.69 -5.71 20.05
C ARG A 304 12.61 -5.71 21.27
N GLY A 305 12.37 -4.77 22.18
CA GLY A 305 13.06 -4.73 23.48
C GLY A 305 12.14 -5.19 24.60
N ALA A 306 11.74 -4.27 25.49
CA ALA A 306 10.84 -4.61 26.60
C ALA A 306 9.49 -5.13 26.08
N TRP A 307 8.98 -6.20 26.70
CA TRP A 307 7.71 -6.82 26.35
C TRP A 307 6.95 -7.27 27.61
N PRO A 308 5.65 -6.97 27.76
CA PRO A 308 4.83 -6.08 26.91
C PRO A 308 5.44 -4.68 26.77
N LEU A 309 4.97 -3.92 25.79
CA LEU A 309 5.41 -2.53 25.62
C LEU A 309 5.04 -1.71 26.87
N LYS A 310 5.79 -0.66 27.17
CA LYS A 310 5.47 0.25 28.28
C LYS A 310 4.42 1.26 27.85
N ALA A 311 3.42 1.49 28.69
CA ALA A 311 2.43 2.53 28.50
C ALA A 311 3.06 3.93 28.45
N LEU A 312 2.45 4.85 27.69
CA LEU A 312 2.89 6.24 27.60
C LEU A 312 1.80 7.24 27.93
N ASP A 313 2.23 8.40 28.41
CA ASP A 313 1.45 9.63 28.38
C ASP A 313 2.27 10.67 27.61
N LEU A 314 1.77 11.12 26.46
CA LEU A 314 2.56 11.86 25.48
C LEU A 314 1.80 13.02 24.85
N ASP A 315 2.45 14.19 24.80
CA ASP A 315 2.10 15.28 23.91
C ASP A 315 2.56 14.95 22.48
N CYS A 316 1.62 14.85 21.55
CA CYS A 316 1.87 14.42 20.18
C CYS A 316 2.00 15.59 19.18
N ASN A 317 2.05 16.85 19.62
CA ASN A 317 2.21 18.02 18.74
C ASN A 317 3.44 17.95 17.81
N HIS A 318 4.49 17.22 18.22
CA HIS A 318 5.74 17.09 17.48
C HIS A 318 5.78 15.90 16.51
N ILE A 319 4.83 14.97 16.64
CA ILE A 319 4.73 13.77 15.80
C ILE A 319 3.26 13.55 15.39
N PRO A 320 2.54 14.58 14.95
CA PRO A 320 1.08 14.54 14.89
C PRO A 320 0.58 13.42 13.97
N ASP A 321 1.34 13.11 12.92
CA ASP A 321 0.94 12.13 11.92
C ASP A 321 1.41 10.70 12.29
N ALA A 322 2.61 10.56 12.85
CA ALA A 322 3.14 9.27 13.35
C ALA A 322 2.51 8.80 14.67
N ALA A 323 1.89 9.68 15.46
CA ALA A 323 1.27 9.33 16.74
C ALA A 323 0.10 8.34 16.60
N MET A 324 -0.55 8.22 15.43
CA MET A 324 -1.57 7.19 15.17
C MET A 324 -1.01 5.78 15.38
N THR A 325 0.25 5.56 15.03
CA THR A 325 0.91 4.27 15.21
C THR A 325 1.08 3.92 16.69
N LEU A 326 1.29 4.92 17.56
CA LEU A 326 1.34 4.70 19.02
C LEU A 326 0.01 4.20 19.57
N ALA A 327 -1.13 4.62 18.99
CA ALA A 327 -2.44 4.16 19.43
C ALA A 327 -2.64 2.65 19.20
N VAL A 328 -2.04 2.08 18.14
CA VAL A 328 -2.07 0.62 17.92
C VAL A 328 -0.99 -0.10 18.73
N MET A 329 0.20 0.51 18.91
CA MET A 329 1.21 -0.03 19.83
C MET A 329 0.66 -0.15 21.26
N ALA A 330 -0.21 0.77 21.69
CA ALA A 330 -0.86 0.74 22.99
C ALA A 330 -1.68 -0.53 23.26
N LEU A 331 -2.18 -1.20 22.21
CA LEU A 331 -2.90 -2.48 22.36
C LEU A 331 -1.98 -3.58 22.92
N TYR A 332 -0.66 -3.43 22.76
CA TYR A 332 0.37 -4.36 23.22
C TYR A 332 1.09 -3.89 24.49
N ALA A 333 0.60 -2.82 25.14
CA ALA A 333 1.26 -2.22 26.28
C ALA A 333 0.89 -2.91 27.62
N ASP A 334 1.62 -2.55 28.69
CA ASP A 334 1.37 -2.99 30.07
C ASP A 334 0.35 -2.13 30.83
N GLY A 335 -0.12 -1.05 30.21
CA GLY A 335 -1.08 -0.12 30.78
C GLY A 335 -1.66 0.86 29.74
N PRO A 336 -2.63 1.70 30.14
CA PRO A 336 -3.28 2.63 29.21
C PRO A 336 -2.32 3.69 28.69
N THR A 337 -2.28 3.85 27.37
CA THR A 337 -1.50 4.91 26.72
C THR A 337 -2.40 6.09 26.39
N THR A 338 -1.99 7.30 26.77
CA THR A 338 -2.71 8.56 26.51
C THR A 338 -1.92 9.42 25.53
N LEU A 339 -2.56 9.77 24.41
CA LEU A 339 -2.03 10.67 23.39
C LEU A 339 -2.79 12.00 23.49
N ARG A 340 -2.08 13.10 23.72
CA ARG A 340 -2.64 14.45 23.90
C ARG A 340 -2.26 15.39 22.77
N ASN A 341 -2.95 16.53 22.70
CA ASN A 341 -2.72 17.60 21.73
C ASN A 341 -2.83 17.13 20.28
N ILE A 342 -3.81 16.29 20.01
CA ILE A 342 -4.12 15.73 18.69
C ILE A 342 -5.40 16.32 18.09
N ALA A 343 -5.87 17.49 18.54
CA ALA A 343 -7.09 18.13 18.03
C ALA A 343 -7.15 18.19 16.48
N SER A 344 -6.00 18.42 15.85
CA SER A 344 -5.89 18.48 14.39
C SER A 344 -6.33 17.20 13.67
N TRP A 345 -6.35 16.04 14.34
CA TRP A 345 -6.79 14.75 13.80
C TRP A 345 -8.25 14.73 13.35
N ARG A 346 -9.09 15.59 13.94
CA ARG A 346 -10.53 15.64 13.63
C ARG A 346 -10.86 16.17 12.23
N VAL A 347 -9.95 16.97 11.67
CA VAL A 347 -10.18 17.73 10.42
C VAL A 347 -9.20 17.35 9.31
N LYS A 348 -8.59 16.16 9.39
CA LYS A 348 -7.68 15.62 8.35
C LYS A 348 -8.50 14.95 7.25
N GLU A 349 -8.06 13.79 6.77
CA GLU A 349 -8.79 12.98 5.79
C GLU A 349 -10.16 12.51 6.29
N THR A 350 -10.18 12.07 7.55
CA THR A 350 -11.34 11.67 8.36
C THR A 350 -11.19 12.25 9.77
N ASP A 351 -12.19 12.09 10.63
CA ASP A 351 -11.99 12.29 12.08
C ASP A 351 -11.19 11.10 12.62
N ARG A 352 -9.86 11.25 12.65
CA ARG A 352 -8.93 10.17 13.03
C ARG A 352 -9.07 9.78 14.49
N ILE A 353 -9.48 10.67 15.39
CA ILE A 353 -9.70 10.31 16.80
C ILE A 353 -10.85 9.30 16.85
N ALA A 354 -11.99 9.66 16.25
CA ALA A 354 -13.17 8.80 16.21
C ALA A 354 -12.91 7.48 15.46
N ALA A 355 -12.19 7.52 14.33
CA ALA A 355 -11.82 6.33 13.57
C ALA A 355 -10.93 5.39 14.41
N MET A 356 -9.83 5.89 14.98
CA MET A 356 -8.92 5.06 15.79
C MET A 356 -9.64 4.45 17.00
N ALA A 357 -10.52 5.22 17.67
CA ALA A 357 -11.29 4.71 18.79
C ALA A 357 -12.30 3.64 18.38
N THR A 358 -13.05 3.87 17.29
CA THR A 358 -14.05 2.93 16.78
C THR A 358 -13.41 1.61 16.36
N GLU A 359 -12.33 1.67 15.58
CA GLU A 359 -11.68 0.48 15.04
C GLU A 359 -10.92 -0.30 16.12
N ALA A 360 -10.30 0.36 17.10
CA ALA A 360 -9.68 -0.33 18.24
C ALA A 360 -10.71 -1.02 19.15
N ARG A 361 -11.90 -0.43 19.35
CA ARG A 361 -13.00 -1.08 20.09
C ARG A 361 -13.48 -2.37 19.42
N LYS A 362 -13.46 -2.45 18.08
CA LYS A 362 -13.80 -3.69 17.35
C LYS A 362 -12.83 -4.84 17.65
N LEU A 363 -11.56 -4.54 17.89
CA LEU A 363 -10.54 -5.50 18.32
C LEU A 363 -10.72 -5.95 19.79
N GLY A 364 -11.61 -5.28 20.54
CA GLY A 364 -11.93 -5.58 21.94
C GLY A 364 -11.42 -4.52 22.94
N ALA A 365 -10.67 -3.51 22.50
CA ALA A 365 -10.02 -2.58 23.40
C ALA A 365 -11.03 -1.62 24.05
N GLN A 366 -10.78 -1.25 25.31
CA GLN A 366 -11.41 -0.07 25.90
C GLN A 366 -10.68 1.18 25.40
N VAL A 367 -11.45 2.15 24.91
CA VAL A 367 -10.90 3.41 24.41
C VAL A 367 -11.73 4.59 24.94
N GLU A 368 -11.04 5.57 25.50
CA GLU A 368 -11.60 6.86 25.90
C GLU A 368 -11.07 7.93 24.93
N GLU A 369 -11.90 8.89 24.55
CA GLU A 369 -11.53 9.95 23.62
C GLU A 369 -12.15 11.29 24.02
N GLY A 370 -11.43 12.38 23.79
CA GLY A 370 -11.90 13.75 23.98
C GLY A 370 -11.60 14.61 22.77
N SER A 371 -11.82 15.93 22.87
CA SER A 371 -11.65 16.87 21.75
C SER A 371 -10.27 16.81 21.08
N ASP A 372 -9.24 16.52 21.86
CA ASP A 372 -7.84 16.69 21.50
C ASP A 372 -6.94 15.59 22.10
N TRP A 373 -7.52 14.49 22.56
CA TRP A 373 -6.79 13.36 23.15
C TRP A 373 -7.49 12.02 22.91
N LEU A 374 -6.69 10.95 22.97
CA LEU A 374 -7.12 9.56 22.86
C LEU A 374 -6.38 8.73 23.91
N ARG A 375 -7.12 7.92 24.68
CA ARG A 375 -6.55 6.95 25.61
C ARG A 375 -6.96 5.53 25.22
N VAL A 376 -5.98 4.71 24.87
CA VAL A 376 -6.16 3.31 24.48
C VAL A 376 -5.68 2.42 25.60
N HIS A 377 -6.57 1.56 26.11
CA HIS A 377 -6.22 0.53 27.08
C HIS A 377 -5.66 -0.70 26.35
N PRO A 378 -4.67 -1.41 26.95
CA PRO A 378 -4.06 -2.57 26.32
C PRO A 378 -5.04 -3.73 26.22
N LEU A 379 -4.74 -4.67 25.31
CA LEU A 379 -5.47 -5.92 25.13
C LEU A 379 -4.62 -7.12 25.59
N PRO A 380 -4.89 -7.66 26.80
CA PRO A 380 -4.28 -8.89 27.25
C PRO A 380 -4.59 -10.07 26.32
N ALA A 381 -3.73 -11.09 26.35
CA ALA A 381 -4.04 -12.36 25.71
C ALA A 381 -5.36 -12.96 26.25
N GLY A 382 -6.16 -13.52 25.36
CA GLY A 382 -7.51 -14.04 25.57
C GLY A 382 -8.63 -13.01 25.37
N GLN A 383 -8.32 -11.75 25.06
CA GLN A 383 -9.31 -10.68 24.91
C GLN A 383 -9.40 -10.08 23.51
N TRP A 384 -8.49 -10.46 22.60
CA TRP A 384 -8.53 -9.96 21.23
C TRP A 384 -9.70 -10.55 20.46
N ARG A 385 -10.34 -9.71 19.66
CA ARG A 385 -11.45 -10.09 18.79
C ARG A 385 -11.04 -9.89 17.34
N ALA A 386 -11.42 -10.85 16.51
CA ALA A 386 -11.27 -10.69 15.08
C ALA A 386 -12.12 -9.50 14.61
N ALA A 387 -11.56 -8.62 13.79
CA ALA A 387 -12.20 -7.34 13.45
C ALA A 387 -12.09 -7.01 11.96
N ARG A 388 -13.10 -6.29 11.47
CA ARG A 388 -13.11 -5.61 10.17
C ARG A 388 -12.83 -4.14 10.38
N ILE A 389 -11.69 -3.70 9.86
CA ILE A 389 -11.20 -2.34 10.00
C ILE A 389 -11.67 -1.52 8.82
N HIS A 390 -12.58 -0.59 9.09
CA HIS A 390 -13.00 0.40 8.10
C HIS A 390 -11.91 1.48 8.01
N THR A 391 -11.46 1.79 6.80
CA THR A 391 -10.29 2.68 6.60
C THR A 391 -10.68 4.13 6.37
N TYR A 392 -11.94 4.42 6.05
CA TYR A 392 -12.43 5.79 5.80
C TYR A 392 -11.69 6.52 4.66
N ASP A 393 -11.14 5.78 3.68
CA ASP A 393 -10.21 6.32 2.66
C ASP A 393 -8.97 7.01 3.29
N ASP A 394 -8.60 6.63 4.51
CA ASP A 394 -7.42 7.11 5.22
C ASP A 394 -6.35 6.01 5.32
N HIS A 395 -5.38 6.12 4.43
CA HIS A 395 -4.14 5.34 4.41
C HIS A 395 -3.52 5.07 5.78
N ARG A 396 -3.57 6.03 6.72
CA ARG A 396 -2.94 5.86 8.05
C ARG A 396 -3.72 4.87 8.91
N VAL A 397 -5.04 4.86 8.82
CA VAL A 397 -5.88 3.89 9.56
C VAL A 397 -5.55 2.48 9.08
N ALA A 398 -5.50 2.27 7.76
CA ALA A 398 -5.13 0.99 7.16
C ALA A 398 -3.76 0.48 7.62
N MET A 399 -2.73 1.33 7.53
CA MET A 399 -1.35 0.96 7.89
C MET A 399 -1.17 0.77 9.40
N CYS A 400 -1.81 1.60 10.23
CA CYS A 400 -1.75 1.42 11.69
C CYS A 400 -2.36 0.08 12.10
N PHE A 401 -3.60 -0.20 11.67
CA PHE A 401 -4.30 -1.40 12.10
C PHE A 401 -3.81 -2.68 11.43
N SER A 402 -2.98 -2.61 10.39
CA SER A 402 -2.29 -3.79 9.88
C SER A 402 -1.41 -4.45 10.97
N LEU A 403 -0.85 -3.64 11.87
CA LEU A 403 -0.01 -4.08 12.99
C LEU A 403 -0.82 -4.85 14.05
N ALA A 404 -2.15 -4.76 14.07
CA ALA A 404 -3.00 -5.59 14.93
C ALA A 404 -2.98 -7.08 14.54
N ALA A 405 -2.49 -7.43 13.34
CA ALA A 405 -2.34 -8.82 12.91
C ALA A 405 -1.28 -9.61 13.70
N PHE A 406 -0.44 -8.93 14.51
CA PHE A 406 0.54 -9.53 15.42
C PHE A 406 -0.01 -9.88 16.80
N ASN A 407 -1.33 -9.91 16.95
CA ASN A 407 -1.99 -10.15 18.23
C ASN A 407 -1.68 -11.56 18.79
N PRO A 408 -1.56 -11.71 20.12
CA PRO A 408 -1.21 -12.98 20.76
C PRO A 408 -2.28 -14.07 20.61
N ASP A 409 -3.55 -13.69 20.37
CA ASP A 409 -4.66 -14.65 20.25
C ASP A 409 -4.82 -15.19 18.82
N GLN A 410 -3.98 -14.74 17.90
CA GLN A 410 -3.93 -15.18 16.51
C GLN A 410 -5.28 -15.03 15.79
N VAL A 411 -6.06 -14.03 16.20
CA VAL A 411 -7.32 -13.69 15.54
C VAL A 411 -7.03 -12.87 14.28
N PRO A 412 -7.69 -13.17 13.15
CA PRO A 412 -7.45 -12.46 11.90
C PRO A 412 -7.98 -11.02 11.94
N VAL A 413 -7.34 -10.14 11.16
CA VAL A 413 -7.74 -8.75 10.98
C VAL A 413 -8.02 -8.51 9.50
N ARG A 414 -9.19 -7.95 9.18
CA ARG A 414 -9.54 -7.53 7.82
C ARG A 414 -9.33 -6.04 7.68
N ILE A 415 -8.60 -5.60 6.66
CA ILE A 415 -8.51 -4.19 6.25
C ILE A 415 -9.44 -3.96 5.06
N GLU A 416 -10.42 -3.08 5.20
CA GLU A 416 -11.28 -2.67 4.08
C GLU A 416 -10.58 -1.62 3.20
N ASP A 417 -10.81 -1.64 1.90
CA ASP A 417 -10.17 -0.72 0.94
C ASP A 417 -8.64 -0.56 1.16
N PRO A 418 -7.86 -1.67 1.07
CA PRO A 418 -6.41 -1.63 1.24
C PRO A 418 -5.71 -0.70 0.25
N LYS A 419 -6.33 -0.33 -0.88
CA LYS A 419 -5.76 0.55 -1.89
C LYS A 419 -5.56 1.98 -1.39
N CYS A 420 -6.30 2.42 -0.37
CA CYS A 420 -6.16 3.77 0.18
C CYS A 420 -4.72 4.11 0.61
N VAL A 421 -3.88 3.10 0.94
CA VAL A 421 -2.45 3.28 1.25
C VAL A 421 -1.64 3.94 0.13
N ALA A 422 -2.11 3.86 -1.13
CA ALA A 422 -1.44 4.45 -2.29
C ALA A 422 -1.23 5.96 -2.22
N LYS A 423 -1.95 6.63 -1.32
CA LYS A 423 -1.77 8.06 -1.06
C LYS A 423 -0.37 8.43 -0.56
N THR A 424 0.32 7.54 0.15
CA THR A 424 1.69 7.77 0.64
C THR A 424 2.62 6.58 0.50
N PHE A 425 2.08 5.36 0.44
CA PHE A 425 2.86 4.14 0.34
C PHE A 425 2.16 3.08 -0.55
N PRO A 426 2.19 3.26 -1.88
CA PRO A 426 1.59 2.36 -2.89
C PRO A 426 1.73 0.86 -2.68
N ASN A 427 2.90 0.40 -2.25
CA ASN A 427 3.21 -1.03 -2.10
C ASN A 427 3.33 -1.44 -0.63
N TYR A 428 2.64 -0.74 0.29
CA TYR A 428 2.78 -0.96 1.73
C TYR A 428 2.58 -2.42 2.15
N PHE A 429 1.48 -3.05 1.70
CA PHE A 429 1.19 -4.43 2.09
C PHE A 429 2.20 -5.41 1.50
N GLU A 430 2.65 -5.19 0.27
CA GLU A 430 3.72 -5.98 -0.34
C GLU A 430 5.03 -5.85 0.47
N THR A 431 5.39 -4.65 0.94
CA THR A 431 6.54 -4.42 1.82
C THR A 431 6.34 -5.04 3.21
N LEU A 432 5.11 -5.04 3.74
CA LEU A 432 4.79 -5.76 4.96
C LEU A 432 4.99 -7.27 4.76
N TRP A 433 4.54 -7.85 3.65
CA TRP A 433 4.71 -9.28 3.35
C TRP A 433 6.16 -9.69 3.11
N SER A 434 7.00 -8.79 2.59
CA SER A 434 8.43 -9.08 2.41
C SER A 434 9.21 -9.15 3.73
N THR A 435 8.64 -8.64 4.82
CA THR A 435 9.29 -8.57 6.14
C THR A 435 8.59 -9.35 7.23
N ALA A 436 7.28 -9.53 7.14
CA ALA A 436 6.49 -10.27 8.12
C ALA A 436 6.57 -11.78 7.90
N HIS A 437 6.38 -12.52 8.98
CA HIS A 437 6.34 -13.96 9.02
C HIS A 437 5.13 -14.45 9.80
N ALA A 438 4.54 -15.52 9.31
CA ALA A 438 3.53 -16.29 10.00
C ALA A 438 3.95 -17.76 10.00
N ARG A 439 3.56 -18.51 11.02
CA ARG A 439 3.59 -19.98 10.95
C ARG A 439 2.85 -20.44 9.70
N ALA A 440 3.38 -21.46 9.03
CA ALA A 440 2.79 -22.00 7.81
C ALA A 440 1.29 -22.28 7.98
N SER A 441 0.89 -22.94 9.08
CA SER A 441 -0.51 -23.25 9.39
C SER A 441 -1.43 -22.02 9.54
N ALA A 442 -0.89 -20.85 9.90
CA ALA A 442 -1.65 -19.60 10.01
C ALA A 442 -1.87 -18.93 8.64
N ILE A 443 -1.04 -19.25 7.64
CA ILE A 443 -1.22 -18.75 6.28
C ILE A 443 -2.39 -19.53 5.64
N PRO A 444 -3.46 -18.85 5.23
CA PRO A 444 -4.67 -19.51 4.77
C PRO A 444 -4.51 -20.11 3.37
N VAL A 445 -5.10 -21.30 3.19
CA VAL A 445 -5.16 -21.99 1.90
C VAL A 445 -6.61 -22.30 1.55
N LEU A 446 -6.99 -22.00 0.31
CA LEU A 446 -8.25 -22.42 -0.29
C LEU A 446 -7.94 -23.43 -1.40
N CYS A 447 -8.43 -24.65 -1.25
CA CYS A 447 -8.24 -25.71 -2.24
C CYS A 447 -9.44 -25.80 -3.17
N ILE A 448 -9.21 -25.85 -4.48
CA ILE A 448 -10.24 -26.14 -5.49
C ILE A 448 -9.80 -27.38 -6.28
N ASP A 449 -10.27 -28.53 -5.84
CA ASP A 449 -10.00 -29.81 -6.49
C ASP A 449 -11.10 -30.18 -7.49
N GLY A 450 -10.76 -31.01 -8.48
CA GLY A 450 -11.75 -31.58 -9.37
C GLY A 450 -11.16 -32.17 -10.65
N PRO A 451 -11.99 -32.85 -11.46
CA PRO A 451 -11.57 -33.49 -12.70
C PRO A 451 -11.00 -32.50 -13.72
N THR A 452 -10.37 -33.02 -14.76
CA THR A 452 -9.96 -32.18 -15.89
C THR A 452 -11.19 -31.56 -16.58
N ALA A 453 -11.02 -30.35 -17.11
CA ALA A 453 -12.03 -29.58 -17.83
C ALA A 453 -13.28 -29.17 -17.00
N SER A 454 -13.25 -29.25 -15.67
CA SER A 454 -14.31 -28.71 -14.80
C SER A 454 -14.35 -27.18 -14.71
N GLY A 455 -13.27 -26.50 -15.13
CA GLY A 455 -13.13 -25.04 -15.00
C GLY A 455 -12.39 -24.57 -13.74
N LYS A 456 -11.85 -25.51 -12.94
CA LYS A 456 -11.19 -25.20 -11.66
C LYS A 456 -10.06 -24.17 -11.74
N GLY A 457 -9.16 -24.25 -12.74
CA GLY A 457 -8.04 -23.29 -12.85
C GLY A 457 -8.53 -21.87 -13.11
N THR A 458 -9.56 -21.69 -13.95
CA THR A 458 -10.18 -20.38 -14.18
C THR A 458 -10.88 -19.86 -12.93
N LEU A 459 -11.66 -20.71 -12.25
CA LEU A 459 -12.31 -20.38 -10.98
C LEU A 459 -11.30 -19.98 -9.90
N ALA A 460 -10.26 -20.78 -9.71
CA ALA A 460 -9.22 -20.57 -8.70
C ALA A 460 -8.41 -19.30 -8.95
N SER A 461 -8.01 -19.02 -10.19
CA SER A 461 -7.30 -17.79 -10.54
C SER A 461 -8.14 -16.54 -10.27
N LEU A 462 -9.44 -16.56 -10.59
CA LEU A 462 -10.34 -15.45 -10.32
C LEU A 462 -10.59 -15.26 -8.82
N VAL A 463 -10.78 -16.34 -8.06
CA VAL A 463 -10.92 -16.28 -6.60
C VAL A 463 -9.64 -15.74 -5.95
N ALA A 464 -8.46 -16.18 -6.40
CA ALA A 464 -7.18 -15.67 -5.92
C ALA A 464 -7.06 -14.16 -6.15
N GLN A 465 -7.43 -13.68 -7.34
CA GLN A 465 -7.44 -12.25 -7.66
C GLN A 465 -8.38 -11.45 -6.75
N HIS A 466 -9.60 -11.95 -6.49
CA HIS A 466 -10.57 -11.28 -5.62
C HIS A 466 -10.08 -11.19 -4.16
N LEU A 467 -9.31 -12.18 -3.69
CA LEU A 467 -8.79 -12.23 -2.33
C LEU A 467 -7.40 -11.59 -2.17
N GLY A 468 -6.72 -11.25 -3.27
CA GLY A 468 -5.32 -10.82 -3.26
C GLY A 468 -4.35 -11.95 -2.89
N TYR A 469 -4.71 -13.21 -3.13
CA TYR A 469 -3.91 -14.37 -2.72
C TYR A 469 -3.00 -14.84 -3.86
N HIS A 470 -1.95 -15.57 -3.50
CA HIS A 470 -1.17 -16.31 -4.48
C HIS A 470 -2.03 -17.40 -5.12
N TYR A 471 -1.70 -17.75 -6.36
CA TYR A 471 -2.38 -18.80 -7.11
C TYR A 471 -1.38 -19.91 -7.46
N LEU A 472 -1.80 -21.17 -7.25
CA LEU A 472 -1.06 -22.36 -7.67
C LEU A 472 -1.93 -23.23 -8.58
N ASP A 473 -1.52 -23.33 -9.86
CA ASP A 473 -1.94 -24.41 -10.76
C ASP A 473 -1.02 -25.62 -10.54
N SER A 474 -1.45 -26.55 -9.69
CA SER A 474 -0.65 -27.74 -9.43
C SER A 474 -0.47 -28.61 -10.67
N GLY A 475 -1.42 -28.57 -11.61
CA GLY A 475 -1.30 -29.29 -12.87
C GLY A 475 -0.16 -28.76 -13.74
N ALA A 476 0.13 -27.46 -13.67
CA ALA A 476 1.25 -26.85 -14.40
C ALA A 476 2.59 -27.43 -13.95
N LEU A 477 2.76 -27.71 -12.65
CA LEU A 477 3.99 -28.32 -12.13
C LEU A 477 4.26 -29.69 -12.76
N TYR A 478 3.26 -30.56 -12.85
CA TYR A 478 3.42 -31.86 -13.51
C TYR A 478 3.71 -31.73 -15.02
N ARG A 479 3.11 -30.74 -15.69
CA ARG A 479 3.38 -30.46 -17.13
C ARG A 479 4.81 -29.96 -17.34
N LEU A 480 5.30 -29.11 -16.45
CA LEU A 480 6.70 -28.67 -16.42
C LEU A 480 7.66 -29.82 -16.16
N THR A 481 7.35 -30.71 -15.22
CA THR A 481 8.16 -31.90 -14.95
C THR A 481 8.27 -32.79 -16.20
N GLY A 482 7.16 -33.01 -16.91
CA GLY A 482 7.17 -33.72 -18.18
C GLY A 482 8.06 -33.05 -19.23
N LEU A 483 7.90 -31.73 -19.42
CA LEU A 483 8.72 -30.94 -20.35
C LEU A 483 10.22 -31.03 -20.03
N VAL A 484 10.59 -30.85 -18.76
CA VAL A 484 11.99 -30.90 -18.31
C VAL A 484 12.57 -32.30 -18.49
N ALA A 485 11.83 -33.35 -18.16
CA ALA A 485 12.24 -34.73 -18.38
C ALA A 485 12.47 -35.03 -19.87
N ARG A 486 11.58 -34.57 -20.75
CA ARG A 486 11.75 -34.69 -22.22
C ARG A 486 12.98 -33.95 -22.72
N ARG A 487 13.23 -32.73 -22.24
CA ARG A 487 14.42 -31.95 -22.60
C ARG A 487 15.72 -32.60 -22.11
N ALA A 488 15.66 -33.26 -20.95
CA ALA A 488 16.76 -34.06 -20.42
C ALA A 488 16.86 -35.47 -21.06
N GLN A 489 16.05 -35.75 -22.09
CA GLN A 489 16.01 -37.05 -22.79
C GLN A 489 15.71 -38.24 -21.88
N LEU A 490 15.01 -38.03 -20.76
CA LEU A 490 14.55 -39.08 -19.87
C LEU A 490 13.21 -39.65 -20.34
N PRO A 491 13.10 -40.98 -20.57
CA PRO A 491 11.82 -41.64 -20.81
C PRO A 491 10.88 -41.48 -19.60
N LEU A 492 9.60 -41.20 -19.85
CA LEU A 492 8.58 -41.06 -18.80
C LEU A 492 8.05 -42.44 -18.37
N GLU A 493 8.94 -43.24 -17.80
CA GLU A 493 8.70 -44.62 -17.39
C GLU A 493 9.16 -44.86 -15.94
N PRO A 494 8.61 -45.85 -15.22
CA PRO A 494 8.94 -46.10 -13.82
C PRO A 494 10.46 -46.21 -13.53
N GLY A 495 11.23 -46.79 -14.45
CA GLY A 495 12.68 -46.95 -14.29
C GLY A 495 13.47 -45.63 -14.20
N HIS A 496 12.88 -44.51 -14.63
CA HIS A 496 13.52 -43.18 -14.60
C HIS A 496 12.88 -42.24 -13.55
N ALA A 497 11.91 -42.71 -12.76
CA ALA A 497 11.15 -41.88 -11.83
C ALA A 497 12.05 -41.10 -10.85
N GLN A 498 13.09 -41.73 -10.30
CA GLN A 498 14.03 -41.08 -9.37
C GLN A 498 14.89 -39.99 -10.05
N ALA A 499 15.29 -40.22 -11.30
CA ALA A 499 16.05 -39.24 -12.07
C ALA A 499 15.16 -38.02 -12.40
N ILE A 500 13.91 -38.26 -12.79
CA ILE A 500 12.91 -37.21 -13.02
C ILE A 500 12.63 -36.43 -11.73
N ALA A 501 12.48 -37.10 -10.59
CA ALA A 501 12.28 -36.46 -9.29
C ALA A 501 13.46 -35.55 -8.91
N SER A 502 14.69 -35.96 -9.21
CA SER A 502 15.89 -35.15 -8.98
C SER A 502 15.91 -33.86 -9.81
N LEU A 503 15.37 -33.88 -11.03
CA LEU A 503 15.25 -32.70 -11.88
C LEU A 503 14.25 -31.66 -11.33
N VAL A 504 13.17 -32.12 -10.68
CA VAL A 504 12.17 -31.23 -10.07
C VAL A 504 12.80 -30.32 -9.01
N ALA A 505 13.69 -30.85 -8.19
CA ALA A 505 14.34 -30.11 -7.11
C ALA A 505 15.24 -28.97 -7.61
N GLN A 506 15.74 -29.08 -8.85
CA GLN A 506 16.69 -28.13 -9.46
C GLN A 506 16.03 -27.20 -10.48
N MET A 507 14.71 -27.30 -10.68
CA MET A 507 14.01 -26.57 -11.73
C MET A 507 13.95 -25.06 -11.43
N PRO A 508 14.53 -24.19 -12.26
CA PRO A 508 14.47 -22.74 -12.07
C PRO A 508 13.09 -22.22 -12.47
N LEU A 509 12.13 -22.30 -11.54
CA LEU A 509 10.73 -22.02 -11.79
C LEU A 509 10.32 -20.64 -11.31
N ARG A 510 9.68 -19.86 -12.19
CA ARG A 510 9.08 -18.56 -11.83
C ARG A 510 7.67 -18.44 -12.42
N PHE A 511 6.72 -18.04 -11.59
CA PHE A 511 5.35 -17.69 -12.00
C PHE A 511 5.20 -16.17 -11.97
N ASP A 512 4.68 -15.59 -13.05
CA ASP A 512 4.35 -14.17 -13.15
C ASP A 512 2.92 -14.03 -13.70
N GLY A 513 1.94 -13.90 -12.79
CA GLY A 513 0.52 -13.97 -13.14
C GLY A 513 0.16 -15.29 -13.83
N GLN A 514 -0.26 -15.23 -15.09
CA GLN A 514 -0.55 -16.40 -15.92
C GLN A 514 0.65 -16.90 -16.73
N GLN A 515 1.79 -16.20 -16.69
CA GLN A 515 3.02 -16.60 -17.39
C GLN A 515 3.86 -17.52 -16.49
N ILE A 516 4.44 -18.54 -17.10
CA ILE A 516 5.21 -19.58 -16.44
C ILE A 516 6.56 -19.65 -17.12
N TRP A 517 7.60 -19.41 -16.34
CA TRP A 517 8.98 -19.32 -16.80
C TRP A 517 9.80 -20.50 -16.28
N LEU A 518 10.61 -21.07 -17.16
CA LEU A 518 11.60 -22.09 -16.86
C LEU A 518 12.99 -21.51 -17.18
N GLY A 519 13.70 -21.05 -16.16
CA GLY A 519 14.86 -20.17 -16.33
C GLY A 519 14.41 -18.84 -16.95
N ASP A 520 15.02 -18.47 -18.07
CA ASP A 520 14.70 -17.24 -18.81
C ASP A 520 13.69 -17.46 -19.95
N GLU A 521 13.17 -18.69 -20.13
CA GLU A 521 12.21 -19.03 -21.19
C GLU A 521 10.77 -19.01 -20.67
N GLU A 522 9.89 -18.27 -21.35
CA GLU A 522 8.44 -18.31 -21.15
C GLU A 522 7.88 -19.58 -21.80
N VAL A 523 7.32 -20.50 -21.02
CA VAL A 523 6.90 -21.84 -21.48
C VAL A 523 5.40 -22.08 -21.39
N SER A 524 4.57 -21.06 -21.11
CA SER A 524 3.14 -21.25 -20.87
C SER A 524 2.39 -21.89 -22.03
N ALA A 525 2.71 -21.49 -23.27
CA ALA A 525 2.08 -22.07 -24.46
C ALA A 525 2.44 -23.56 -24.58
N ILE A 526 3.71 -23.91 -24.37
CA ILE A 526 4.23 -25.27 -24.45
C ILE A 526 3.55 -26.17 -23.41
N ILE A 527 3.50 -25.74 -22.16
CA ILE A 527 2.90 -26.55 -21.08
C ILE A 527 1.38 -26.57 -21.11
N ARG A 528 0.71 -25.77 -21.97
CA ARG A 528 -0.74 -25.83 -22.20
C ARG A 528 -1.12 -26.70 -23.40
N SER A 529 -0.14 -27.29 -24.07
CA SER A 529 -0.34 -28.24 -25.18
C SER A 529 -0.95 -29.57 -24.71
N GLU A 530 -1.48 -30.32 -25.67
CA GLU A 530 -2.01 -31.67 -25.42
C GLU A 530 -0.91 -32.65 -25.02
N SER A 531 0.25 -32.60 -25.69
CA SER A 531 1.41 -33.43 -25.37
C SER A 531 1.89 -33.22 -23.94
N ALA A 532 2.00 -31.97 -23.48
CA ALA A 532 2.33 -31.67 -22.10
C ALA A 532 1.27 -32.24 -21.12
N GLY A 533 0.00 -32.21 -21.49
CA GLY A 533 -1.08 -32.82 -20.71
C GLY A 533 -0.99 -34.34 -20.59
N MET A 534 -0.50 -35.03 -21.64
CA MET A 534 -0.22 -36.47 -21.63
C MET A 534 1.00 -36.79 -20.77
N ASP A 535 2.10 -36.04 -20.94
CA ASP A 535 3.32 -36.21 -20.16
C ASP A 535 3.03 -36.01 -18.66
N ALA A 536 2.26 -34.98 -18.29
CA ALA A 536 1.81 -34.77 -16.91
C ALA A 536 1.03 -35.96 -16.35
N SER A 537 0.18 -36.60 -17.16
CA SER A 537 -0.56 -37.79 -16.72
C SER A 537 0.38 -38.96 -16.41
N GLN A 538 1.44 -39.14 -17.20
CA GLN A 538 2.43 -40.20 -16.98
C GLN A 538 3.26 -39.94 -15.73
N VAL A 539 3.87 -38.75 -15.60
CA VAL A 539 4.73 -38.42 -14.45
C VAL A 539 3.96 -38.33 -13.15
N SER A 540 2.67 -37.95 -13.18
CA SER A 540 1.82 -37.89 -11.97
C SER A 540 1.53 -39.26 -11.36
N ALA A 541 1.83 -40.35 -12.07
CA ALA A 541 1.68 -41.72 -11.57
C ALA A 541 2.90 -42.19 -10.77
N PHE A 542 4.05 -41.51 -10.85
CA PHE A 542 5.29 -41.90 -10.17
C PHE A 542 5.32 -41.35 -8.73
N PRO A 543 5.34 -42.21 -7.69
CA PRO A 543 5.39 -41.77 -6.29
C PRO A 543 6.58 -40.84 -5.98
N GLU A 544 7.75 -41.11 -6.56
CA GLU A 544 8.99 -40.35 -6.37
C GLU A 544 8.85 -38.91 -6.88
N VAL A 545 8.23 -38.73 -8.05
CA VAL A 545 7.96 -37.40 -8.61
C VAL A 545 6.94 -36.65 -7.77
N ARG A 546 5.90 -37.33 -7.27
CA ARG A 546 4.90 -36.72 -6.38
C ARG A 546 5.53 -36.26 -5.07
N ALA A 547 6.40 -37.08 -4.49
CA ALA A 547 7.14 -36.73 -3.27
C ALA A 547 8.04 -35.50 -3.49
N ALA A 548 8.75 -35.44 -4.63
CA ALA A 548 9.59 -34.28 -4.96
C ALA A 548 8.76 -32.99 -5.19
N LEU A 549 7.57 -33.11 -5.79
CA LEU A 549 6.69 -31.97 -6.03
C LEU A 549 5.98 -31.49 -4.77
N LEU A 550 5.81 -32.32 -3.75
CA LEU A 550 5.11 -31.96 -2.51
C LEU A 550 5.73 -30.71 -1.85
N ASP A 551 7.06 -30.69 -1.69
CA ASP A 551 7.76 -29.53 -1.13
C ASP A 551 7.63 -28.29 -2.03
N VAL A 552 7.70 -28.46 -3.34
CA VAL A 552 7.49 -27.37 -4.31
C VAL A 552 6.09 -26.77 -4.13
N GLN A 553 5.06 -27.62 -4.06
CA GLN A 553 3.67 -27.20 -3.90
C GLN A 553 3.44 -26.48 -2.56
N GLN A 554 3.96 -27.02 -1.47
CA GLN A 554 3.81 -26.42 -0.13
C GLN A 554 4.49 -25.05 -0.01
N ARG A 555 5.60 -24.81 -0.71
CA ARG A 555 6.29 -23.50 -0.75
C ARG A 555 5.50 -22.38 -1.44
N PHE A 556 4.37 -22.68 -2.09
CA PHE A 556 3.43 -21.66 -2.58
C PHE A 556 2.56 -21.06 -1.46
N ARG A 557 2.51 -21.70 -0.29
CA ARG A 557 1.80 -21.16 0.88
C ARG A 557 2.60 -19.99 1.46
N ARG A 558 2.29 -18.79 0.97
CA ARG A 558 2.94 -17.52 1.32
C ARG A 558 1.90 -16.48 1.73
N LEU A 559 2.31 -15.46 2.49
CA LEU A 559 1.46 -14.33 2.82
C LEU A 559 1.01 -13.58 1.56
N PRO A 560 -0.24 -13.09 1.48
CA PRO A 560 -1.28 -13.15 2.52
C PRO A 560 -2.09 -14.46 2.53
N GLY A 561 -1.92 -15.32 1.53
CA GLY A 561 -2.60 -16.60 1.41
C GLY A 561 -2.43 -17.26 0.05
N LEU A 562 -3.02 -18.44 -0.10
CA LEU A 562 -2.94 -19.26 -1.32
C LEU A 562 -4.32 -19.77 -1.75
N VAL A 563 -4.61 -19.69 -3.05
CA VAL A 563 -5.63 -20.50 -3.72
C VAL A 563 -4.92 -21.52 -4.59
N ALA A 564 -5.13 -22.80 -4.29
CA ALA A 564 -4.49 -23.90 -5.00
C ALA A 564 -5.52 -24.75 -5.73
N ASP A 565 -5.34 -24.97 -7.04
CA ASP A 565 -6.16 -25.88 -7.82
C ASP A 565 -5.41 -27.15 -8.22
N GLY A 566 -6.14 -28.26 -8.21
CA GLY A 566 -5.56 -29.56 -8.49
C GLY A 566 -6.59 -30.70 -8.42
N ARG A 567 -6.11 -31.86 -8.00
CA ARG A 567 -6.93 -33.09 -7.88
C ARG A 567 -7.01 -33.61 -6.45
N ASP A 568 -6.07 -33.19 -5.63
CA ASP A 568 -5.75 -33.71 -4.31
C ASP A 568 -5.13 -32.64 -3.41
N MET A 569 -5.35 -31.35 -3.72
CA MET A 569 -4.84 -30.24 -2.93
C MET A 569 -5.40 -30.28 -1.52
N GLY A 570 -6.70 -30.50 -1.36
CA GLY A 570 -7.37 -30.56 -0.06
C GLY A 570 -7.23 -31.91 0.65
N THR A 571 -6.81 -32.98 -0.04
CA THR A 571 -6.65 -34.32 0.55
C THR A 571 -5.22 -34.66 0.96
N VAL A 572 -4.23 -34.22 0.17
CA VAL A 572 -2.82 -34.64 0.33
C VAL A 572 -1.88 -33.47 0.55
N ILE A 573 -2.02 -32.39 -0.23
CA ILE A 573 -1.02 -31.30 -0.21
C ILE A 573 -1.24 -30.34 0.97
N PHE A 574 -2.50 -29.92 1.16
CA PHE A 574 -2.97 -28.99 2.19
C PHE A 574 -4.20 -29.57 2.91
N PRO A 575 -4.06 -30.70 3.63
CA PRO A 575 -5.16 -31.30 4.36
C PRO A 575 -5.70 -30.39 5.48
N ASP A 576 -4.93 -29.39 5.91
CA ASP A 576 -5.31 -28.38 6.90
C ASP A 576 -5.98 -27.14 6.28
N ALA A 577 -6.25 -27.12 4.97
CA ALA A 577 -6.88 -26.00 4.31
C ALA A 577 -8.28 -25.70 4.91
N PRO A 578 -8.56 -24.47 5.39
CA PRO A 578 -9.84 -24.12 6.03
C PRO A 578 -11.06 -24.19 5.09
N LEU A 579 -10.84 -24.11 3.78
CA LEU A 579 -11.87 -24.35 2.77
C LEU A 579 -11.32 -25.23 1.66
N LYS A 580 -12.02 -26.33 1.41
CA LYS A 580 -11.80 -27.24 0.29
C LYS A 580 -13.08 -27.29 -0.52
N VAL A 581 -12.97 -27.01 -1.81
CA VAL A 581 -14.07 -27.07 -2.76
C VAL A 581 -13.74 -28.19 -3.74
N TYR A 582 -14.69 -29.10 -3.96
CA TYR A 582 -14.59 -30.09 -5.01
C TYR A 582 -15.53 -29.70 -6.15
N LEU A 583 -14.96 -29.21 -7.24
CA LEU A 583 -15.66 -28.70 -8.39
C LEU A 583 -15.98 -29.82 -9.38
N THR A 584 -17.26 -30.14 -9.53
CA THR A 584 -17.76 -31.12 -10.49
C THR A 584 -18.52 -30.47 -11.63
N ALA A 585 -18.64 -31.21 -12.71
CA ALA A 585 -19.54 -30.91 -13.82
C ALA A 585 -19.82 -32.19 -14.60
N ASP A 586 -21.01 -32.28 -15.17
CA ASP A 586 -21.39 -33.36 -16.06
C ASP A 586 -20.36 -33.54 -17.18
N ALA A 587 -20.04 -34.80 -17.51
CA ALA A 587 -18.97 -35.12 -18.44
C ALA A 587 -19.25 -34.61 -19.86
N LEU A 588 -20.53 -34.58 -20.27
CA LEU A 588 -20.94 -34.03 -21.55
C LEU A 588 -20.79 -32.51 -21.56
N GLU A 589 -21.16 -31.82 -20.49
CA GLU A 589 -20.96 -30.37 -20.37
C GLU A 589 -19.47 -29.98 -20.39
N ARG A 590 -18.62 -30.76 -19.72
CA ARG A 590 -17.16 -30.57 -19.81
C ARG A 590 -16.63 -30.80 -21.22
N ALA A 591 -17.12 -31.82 -21.92
CA ALA A 591 -16.77 -32.08 -23.32
C ALA A 591 -17.20 -30.92 -24.23
N LYS A 592 -18.41 -30.36 -24.05
CA LYS A 592 -18.89 -29.17 -24.79
C LYS A 592 -18.00 -27.95 -24.57
N ARG A 593 -17.59 -27.68 -23.32
CA ARG A 593 -16.68 -26.57 -22.98
C ARG A 593 -15.30 -26.76 -23.62
N ARG A 594 -14.75 -27.97 -23.53
CA ARG A 594 -13.46 -28.30 -24.12
C ARG A 594 -13.48 -28.20 -25.64
N HIS A 595 -14.57 -28.66 -26.27
CA HIS A 595 -14.79 -28.54 -27.71
C HIS A 595 -14.79 -27.07 -28.15
N ARG A 596 -15.53 -26.19 -27.46
CA ARG A 596 -15.51 -24.73 -27.74
C ARG A 596 -14.10 -24.14 -27.67
N GLN A 597 -13.34 -24.46 -26.62
CA GLN A 597 -11.95 -23.98 -26.47
C GLN A 597 -11.01 -24.44 -27.60
N LEU A 598 -11.21 -25.64 -28.13
CA LEU A 598 -10.42 -26.17 -29.24
C LEU A 598 -10.81 -25.50 -30.55
N MET A 599 -12.11 -25.30 -30.78
CA MET A 599 -12.62 -24.58 -31.95
C MET A 599 -12.14 -23.13 -32.00
N GLU A 600 -12.14 -22.42 -30.87
CA GLU A 600 -11.59 -21.06 -30.75
C GLU A 600 -10.08 -21.00 -31.10
N ARG A 601 -9.37 -22.12 -31.01
CA ARG A 601 -7.95 -22.26 -31.38
C ARG A 601 -7.74 -22.85 -32.77
N GLY A 602 -8.81 -23.03 -33.55
CA GLY A 602 -8.75 -23.60 -34.90
C GLY A 602 -8.50 -25.11 -34.94
N ILE A 603 -8.72 -25.83 -33.85
CA ILE A 603 -8.54 -27.28 -33.75
C ILE A 603 -9.89 -27.97 -33.88
N ASP A 604 -10.07 -28.75 -34.96
CA ASP A 604 -11.28 -29.56 -35.15
C ASP A 604 -11.23 -30.82 -34.28
N ALA A 605 -12.21 -30.99 -33.40
CA ALA A 605 -12.28 -32.10 -32.46
C ALA A 605 -13.72 -32.59 -32.30
N LYS A 606 -13.96 -33.90 -32.31
CA LYS A 606 -15.31 -34.46 -32.18
C LYS A 606 -15.74 -34.54 -30.71
N ILE A 607 -16.89 -33.96 -30.38
CA ILE A 607 -17.43 -33.94 -29.01
C ILE A 607 -17.57 -35.34 -28.37
N ASN A 608 -17.98 -36.34 -29.15
CA ASN A 608 -18.13 -37.73 -28.66
C ASN A 608 -16.79 -38.34 -28.24
N VAL A 609 -15.71 -38.01 -28.94
CA VAL A 609 -14.35 -38.48 -28.62
C VAL A 609 -13.89 -37.80 -27.33
N LEU A 610 -14.04 -36.48 -27.23
CA LEU A 610 -13.70 -35.72 -26.01
C LEU A 610 -14.48 -36.21 -24.79
N HIS A 611 -15.75 -36.56 -24.95
CA HIS A 611 -16.58 -37.10 -23.88
C HIS A 611 -16.06 -38.46 -23.38
N ALA A 612 -15.81 -39.40 -24.30
CA ALA A 612 -15.27 -40.72 -23.96
C ALA A 612 -13.88 -40.62 -23.30
N ASP A 613 -13.01 -39.75 -23.81
CA ASP A 613 -11.66 -39.53 -23.27
C ASP A 613 -11.69 -38.97 -21.84
N LEU A 614 -12.58 -38.00 -21.58
CA LEU A 614 -12.79 -37.45 -20.24
C LEU A 614 -13.31 -38.51 -19.27
N GLN A 615 -14.29 -39.32 -19.68
CA GLN A 615 -14.82 -40.40 -18.85
C GLN A 615 -13.75 -41.46 -18.52
N ALA A 616 -13.00 -41.92 -19.53
CA ALA A 616 -11.93 -42.89 -19.35
C ALA A 616 -10.79 -42.35 -18.46
N ARG A 617 -10.51 -41.05 -18.56
CA ARG A 617 -9.53 -40.38 -17.70
C ARG A 617 -10.02 -40.30 -16.26
N ASP A 618 -11.26 -39.87 -16.03
CA ASP A 618 -11.81 -39.74 -14.69
C ASP A 618 -11.89 -41.10 -13.98
N ALA A 619 -12.27 -42.17 -14.70
CA ALA A 619 -12.26 -43.54 -14.16
C ALA A 619 -10.85 -43.97 -13.73
N ARG A 620 -9.84 -43.76 -14.58
CA ARG A 620 -8.44 -44.06 -14.25
C ARG A 620 -7.92 -43.25 -13.07
N ASP A 621 -8.23 -41.96 -13.01
CA ASP A 621 -7.76 -41.07 -11.95
C ASP A 621 -8.43 -41.39 -10.60
N SER A 622 -9.69 -41.80 -10.61
CA SER A 622 -10.45 -42.17 -9.39
C SER A 622 -10.00 -43.51 -8.80
N GLN A 623 -9.51 -44.43 -9.64
CA GLN A 623 -9.08 -45.77 -9.24
C GLN A 623 -7.59 -45.87 -8.86
N ARG A 624 -6.85 -44.75 -8.81
CA ARG A 624 -5.42 -44.75 -8.44
C ARG A 624 -5.22 -45.17 -6.98
N SER A 625 -4.17 -45.95 -6.73
CA SER A 625 -3.77 -46.33 -5.37
C SER A 625 -3.21 -45.15 -4.57
N ALA A 626 -2.54 -44.20 -5.22
CA ALA A 626 -2.00 -42.98 -4.61
C ALA A 626 -2.76 -41.74 -5.10
N ALA A 627 -3.24 -40.92 -4.15
CA ALA A 627 -4.00 -39.68 -4.38
C ALA A 627 -5.11 -39.81 -5.44
N PRO A 628 -6.10 -40.69 -5.21
CA PRO A 628 -7.22 -40.86 -6.13
C PRO A 628 -7.99 -39.55 -6.29
N LEU A 629 -8.58 -39.36 -7.47
CA LEU A 629 -9.51 -38.25 -7.73
C LEU A 629 -10.78 -38.44 -6.90
N LYS A 630 -10.79 -37.88 -5.69
CA LYS A 630 -11.92 -37.91 -4.77
C LYS A 630 -12.00 -36.61 -3.98
N PRO A 631 -13.20 -36.16 -3.59
CA PRO A 631 -13.33 -35.05 -2.65
C PRO A 631 -12.66 -35.40 -1.31
N ALA A 632 -12.10 -34.39 -0.64
CA ALA A 632 -11.77 -34.50 0.78
C ALA A 632 -13.06 -34.68 1.60
N GLU A 633 -12.97 -35.31 2.76
CA GLU A 633 -14.14 -35.62 3.60
C GLU A 633 -14.91 -34.36 4.01
N ASP A 634 -14.21 -33.26 4.21
CA ASP A 634 -14.75 -31.94 4.57
C ASP A 634 -14.89 -30.98 3.38
N ALA A 635 -14.75 -31.48 2.14
CA ALA A 635 -14.89 -30.64 0.95
C ALA A 635 -16.35 -30.27 0.67
N LEU A 636 -16.58 -29.01 0.32
CA LEU A 636 -17.86 -28.57 -0.19
C LEU A 636 -17.96 -28.91 -1.68
N LEU A 637 -19.04 -29.60 -2.07
CA LEU A 637 -19.29 -29.95 -3.46
C LEU A 637 -19.90 -28.75 -4.21
N LEU A 638 -19.30 -28.38 -5.34
CA LEU A 638 -19.83 -27.37 -6.25
C LEU A 638 -20.03 -28.00 -7.63
N ASP A 639 -21.27 -28.25 -8.00
CA ASP A 639 -21.63 -28.64 -9.37
C ASP A 639 -21.85 -27.38 -10.21
N ASN A 640 -20.95 -27.12 -11.16
CA ASN A 640 -21.05 -25.97 -12.05
C ASN A 640 -21.61 -26.31 -13.43
N SER A 641 -22.26 -27.47 -13.62
CA SER A 641 -22.82 -27.89 -14.92
C SER A 641 -23.71 -26.81 -15.56
N HIS A 642 -24.51 -26.13 -14.73
CA HIS A 642 -25.44 -25.07 -15.14
C HIS A 642 -25.09 -23.69 -14.58
N LEU A 643 -23.93 -23.54 -13.93
CA LEU A 643 -23.47 -22.26 -13.39
C LEU A 643 -22.44 -21.62 -14.33
N GLY A 644 -22.56 -20.30 -14.48
CA GLY A 644 -21.52 -19.48 -15.05
C GLY A 644 -20.28 -19.40 -14.15
N ILE A 645 -19.17 -18.96 -14.73
CA ILE A 645 -17.94 -18.69 -13.96
C ILE A 645 -18.19 -17.63 -12.87
N PRO A 646 -18.88 -16.49 -13.12
CA PRO A 646 -19.13 -15.49 -12.07
C PRO A 646 -19.92 -16.05 -10.89
N GLU A 647 -20.97 -16.83 -11.15
CA GLU A 647 -21.80 -17.47 -10.11
C GLU A 647 -20.98 -18.47 -9.28
N SER A 648 -20.09 -19.22 -9.94
CA SER A 648 -19.18 -20.14 -9.26
C SER A 648 -18.18 -19.39 -8.36
N VAL A 649 -17.65 -18.25 -8.82
CA VAL A 649 -16.74 -17.38 -8.04
C VAL A 649 -17.46 -16.84 -6.81
N GLU A 650 -18.66 -16.27 -6.98
CA GLU A 650 -19.45 -15.72 -5.88
C GLU A 650 -19.77 -16.79 -4.83
N TRP A 651 -20.14 -18.00 -5.26
CA TRP A 651 -20.40 -19.11 -4.36
C TRP A 651 -19.16 -19.46 -3.51
N VAL A 652 -17.98 -19.56 -4.12
CA VAL A 652 -16.73 -19.86 -3.41
C VAL A 652 -16.36 -18.73 -2.45
N LEU A 653 -16.50 -17.47 -2.87
CA LEU A 653 -16.23 -16.31 -2.01
C LEU A 653 -17.19 -16.26 -0.81
N LYS A 654 -18.47 -16.59 -0.99
CA LYS A 654 -19.45 -16.68 0.10
C LYS A 654 -19.11 -17.80 1.07
N ALA A 655 -18.75 -18.98 0.55
CA ALA A 655 -18.28 -20.09 1.38
C ALA A 655 -17.02 -19.71 2.18
N TRP A 656 -16.10 -18.97 1.56
CA TRP A 656 -14.89 -18.47 2.21
C TRP A 656 -15.17 -17.46 3.32
N GLN A 657 -16.07 -16.51 3.07
CA GLN A 657 -16.48 -15.52 4.07
C GLN A 657 -17.08 -16.19 5.32
N GLY A 658 -17.84 -17.27 5.15
CA GLY A 658 -18.38 -18.05 6.28
C GLY A 658 -17.34 -18.80 7.12
N LYS A 659 -16.08 -18.93 6.64
CA LYS A 659 -14.96 -19.56 7.35
C LYS A 659 -14.03 -18.54 8.03
N ARG A 660 -14.24 -17.26 7.76
CA ARG A 660 -13.45 -16.12 8.23
C ARG A 660 -14.19 -15.43 9.38
N PRO A 661 -13.58 -14.45 10.08
CA PRO A 661 -14.22 -13.75 11.18
C PRO A 661 -15.68 -13.47 10.89
N PRO A 662 -16.58 -13.71 11.86
CA PRO A 662 -17.99 -13.45 11.66
C PRO A 662 -18.16 -12.03 11.12
N THR A 663 -19.11 -11.87 10.22
CA THR A 663 -19.72 -10.58 9.91
C THR A 663 -20.26 -10.02 11.23
N LEU A 664 -19.41 -9.29 11.97
CA LEU A 664 -19.84 -8.47 13.08
C LEU A 664 -20.77 -7.43 12.46
N VAL A 665 -22.05 -7.54 12.81
CA VAL A 665 -23.13 -6.62 12.46
C VAL A 665 -22.83 -5.24 12.99
#